data_AF-A0A8H5GGG2-F1
#
_entry.id   AF-A0A8H5GGG2-F1
#
_cell.length_a   1.000
_cell.length_b   1.000
_cell.length_c   1.000
_cell.angle_alpha   90.00
_cell.angle_beta   90.00
_cell.angle_gamma   90.00
#
_symmetry.space_group_name_H-M   'P 1'
#
loop_
_entity.id
_entity.type
_entity.pdbx_description
1 polymer ?
#
loop_
_entity_poly.entity_id
_entity_poly.type
_entity_poly.pdbx_seq_one_letter_code
_entity_poly.pdbx_strand_id
1 'polypeptide(L)'
;MVPWIRTTVLATAGLLSSTDIQHGFSDGTIVQVRSNLMKIANKSWELGVAAEALTELSWPTLSIFDESAFPPPAHLKATLNATDVLSIANETVSTRPTNSKSLIADQGSSADPASIGVAVLLANWTRHDVSNHAYANAATDQLTFLLEDVPRSDTGAISHRNDQTQLWSDFVYMAPPFIAYYGALQGGKDGQQLMQIAYDQCRLYRDALVDESGLWRHVALGSWQDNNYWATGNAWAAAGMLRVHQTLNHSSQAKQFKDQQANLTRWINEILEASWAHQTLDGGLHNNIDDATSHLDTASTALMASVTFRMAAIHNTTTLVPAANQALHLYHEGPHYKMAQNISTVDGVTRHRIRTSDWSEDEFEQGGPSRQRAEKPEAQREQPLPHHIPGMPDSVGLKRFADRFLRRGKRQIGVLESLYNIATSSFLNLFIIFLPISWVLYFHEEDHFHLIFAFSFLAIIPLERLFDYCGEQMAFYCGKDLSDLIIITLNNIVEATLAIILLIKNQYRILQATIIGVIVLHLLLIPGTAFITGGARIMSQDLTPHINELNHTLLTMGVLSIVLPAAFFAALDRGTSAATETAGEAGPILLSDEMRGSFLAFSRGMAVILLVMYICSRIYIHDPPGEDNAFQPHAELPATIREHEEKLAHEEPEVNQWVNIIVIIISVGLMAVTAEFLVESTESVTHQLHIPEEWLGLVLLPIVSFAADGAIAIIYFFRSLYHHYFRTPIKPISLARARAIDLSVQFSLFWMPVFTLIAWWTHKPFSLLFDLFEVVVLVCSCFLVNYVTADGKTNWAEGCAMVGFYAIIAMCAWFYPGQPEVRLFLQAGPIAGGAGATAGGEGGH
;
A
#
# COMPACT_ATOMS: atom_id res chain seq x y z
N MET A 1 71.54 -35.05 -20.38
CA MET A 1 71.23 -34.12 -21.50
C MET A 1 69.83 -33.55 -21.25
N VAL A 2 69.78 -32.21 -21.13
CA VAL A 2 68.61 -31.31 -21.10
C VAL A 2 67.69 -31.57 -22.33
N PRO A 3 66.34 -31.35 -22.31
CA PRO A 3 65.56 -30.43 -21.45
C PRO A 3 64.30 -31.03 -20.80
N TRP A 4 64.33 -31.14 -19.46
CA TRP A 4 63.18 -31.40 -18.57
C TRP A 4 62.87 -30.17 -17.71
N ILE A 5 62.81 -28.98 -18.30
CA ILE A 5 62.59 -27.71 -17.59
C ILE A 5 61.52 -26.90 -18.34
N ARG A 6 60.25 -27.15 -18.01
CA ARG A 6 59.15 -26.15 -18.07
C ARG A 6 57.84 -26.63 -17.46
N THR A 7 57.70 -27.92 -17.15
CA THR A 7 56.50 -28.51 -16.51
C THR A 7 56.62 -28.74 -15.00
N THR A 8 57.68 -28.24 -14.35
CA THR A 8 57.97 -28.53 -12.92
C THR A 8 58.56 -27.33 -12.17
N VAL A 9 57.96 -26.14 -12.31
CA VAL A 9 58.32 -24.97 -11.47
C VAL A 9 57.11 -24.30 -10.79
N LEU A 10 55.88 -24.81 -10.95
CA LEU A 10 54.72 -24.33 -10.17
C LEU A 10 54.11 -25.43 -9.28
N ALA A 11 54.94 -26.33 -8.76
CA ALA A 11 54.53 -27.35 -7.78
C ALA A 11 55.17 -27.15 -6.39
N THR A 12 55.96 -26.09 -6.18
CA THR A 12 56.58 -25.76 -4.88
C THR A 12 56.64 -24.25 -4.67
N ALA A 13 55.48 -23.61 -4.78
CA ALA A 13 55.11 -22.45 -3.97
C ALA A 13 53.75 -22.75 -3.33
N GLY A 14 53.64 -23.94 -2.75
CA GLY A 14 52.65 -24.19 -1.71
C GLY A 14 53.08 -23.43 -0.47
N LEU A 15 52.11 -22.79 0.18
CA LEU A 15 52.22 -21.85 1.30
C LEU A 15 52.39 -20.39 0.86
N LEU A 16 51.38 -19.86 0.16
CA LEU A 16 50.70 -18.61 0.47
C LEU A 16 49.33 -18.67 -0.24
N SER A 17 48.27 -18.71 0.55
CA SER A 17 46.86 -18.92 0.21
C SER A 17 46.44 -18.44 -1.19
N SER A 18 46.16 -19.39 -2.10
CA SER A 18 45.19 -19.12 -3.16
C SER A 18 43.85 -18.90 -2.47
N THR A 19 43.36 -17.67 -2.48
CA THR A 19 41.99 -17.36 -2.10
C THR A 19 41.10 -18.06 -3.12
N ASP A 20 40.61 -19.25 -2.79
CA ASP A 20 39.72 -20.03 -3.64
C ASP A 20 38.48 -19.17 -3.93
N ILE A 21 38.31 -18.77 -5.19
CA ILE A 21 37.05 -18.17 -5.66
C ILE A 21 35.98 -19.25 -5.43
N GLN A 22 34.99 -18.95 -4.60
CA GLN A 22 33.94 -19.91 -4.32
C GLN A 22 33.12 -20.24 -5.57
N HIS A 23 32.63 -21.49 -5.65
CA HIS A 23 31.69 -21.87 -6.70
C HIS A 23 30.43 -21.00 -6.61
N GLY A 24 30.05 -20.37 -7.73
CA GLY A 24 28.86 -19.53 -7.81
C GLY A 24 27.54 -20.30 -7.68
N PHE A 25 26.43 -19.59 -7.85
CA PHE A 25 25.08 -20.16 -7.74
C PHE A 25 24.81 -21.29 -8.73
N SER A 26 23.92 -22.22 -8.35
CA SER A 26 23.46 -23.29 -9.24
C SER A 26 22.68 -22.74 -10.44
N ASP A 27 22.71 -23.44 -11.57
CA ASP A 27 21.94 -23.08 -12.77
C ASP A 27 20.44 -22.88 -12.45
N GLY A 28 19.88 -23.70 -11.56
CA GLY A 28 18.48 -23.58 -11.13
C GLY A 28 18.21 -22.27 -10.38
N THR A 29 19.11 -21.87 -9.48
CA THR A 29 19.04 -20.59 -8.77
C THR A 29 19.13 -19.41 -9.74
N ILE A 30 20.07 -19.48 -10.69
CA ILE A 30 20.27 -18.45 -11.71
C ILE A 30 19.00 -18.28 -12.57
N VAL A 31 18.38 -19.39 -13.00
CA VAL A 31 17.12 -19.35 -13.75
C VAL A 31 15.98 -18.72 -12.94
N GLN A 32 15.88 -19.03 -11.65
CA GLN A 32 14.85 -18.45 -10.78
C GLN A 32 15.05 -16.94 -10.58
N VAL A 33 16.28 -16.50 -10.30
CA VAL A 33 16.62 -15.07 -10.15
C VAL A 33 16.32 -14.33 -11.45
N ARG A 34 16.70 -14.89 -12.60
CA ARG A 34 16.38 -14.33 -13.91
C ARG A 34 14.88 -14.23 -14.15
N SER A 35 14.11 -15.25 -13.80
CA SER A 35 12.64 -15.23 -13.94
C SER A 35 12.00 -14.15 -13.07
N ASN A 36 12.51 -13.96 -11.85
CA ASN A 36 12.02 -12.92 -10.95
C ASN A 36 12.38 -11.53 -11.48
N LEU A 37 13.63 -11.29 -11.90
CA LEU A 37 14.07 -10.02 -12.51
C LEU A 37 13.13 -9.58 -13.64
N MET A 38 12.82 -10.49 -14.57
CA MET A 38 11.94 -10.19 -15.72
C MET A 38 10.47 -9.96 -15.34
N LYS A 39 10.02 -10.44 -14.17
CA LYS A 39 8.63 -10.24 -13.70
C LYS A 39 8.44 -8.92 -12.97
N ILE A 40 9.52 -8.40 -12.37
CA ILE A 40 9.45 -7.29 -11.44
C ILE A 40 9.95 -5.98 -12.06
N ALA A 41 10.93 -5.99 -12.97
CA ALA A 41 11.44 -4.76 -13.55
C ALA A 41 10.35 -3.99 -14.33
N ASN A 42 9.98 -2.81 -13.84
CA ASN A 42 8.98 -1.93 -14.46
C ASN A 42 9.43 -0.46 -14.54
N LYS A 43 10.29 0.00 -13.62
CA LYS A 43 10.83 1.37 -13.63
C LYS A 43 11.97 1.50 -14.63
N SER A 44 12.27 2.73 -15.04
CA SER A 44 13.27 2.95 -16.09
C SER A 44 14.66 2.47 -15.69
N TRP A 45 15.10 2.78 -14.46
CA TRP A 45 16.35 2.29 -13.89
C TRP A 45 16.34 0.77 -13.68
N GLU A 46 15.22 0.17 -13.26
CA GLU A 46 15.09 -1.30 -13.11
C GLU A 46 15.27 -2.01 -14.45
N LEU A 47 14.65 -1.50 -15.51
CA LEU A 47 14.75 -2.04 -16.86
C LEU A 47 16.18 -1.90 -17.42
N GLY A 48 16.85 -0.77 -17.17
CA GLY A 48 18.23 -0.56 -17.60
C GLY A 48 19.21 -1.48 -16.88
N VAL A 49 19.10 -1.58 -15.56
CA VAL A 49 19.88 -2.52 -14.74
C VAL A 49 19.63 -3.96 -15.16
N ALA A 50 18.36 -4.34 -15.39
CA ALA A 50 18.00 -5.67 -15.84
C ALA A 50 18.62 -5.98 -17.21
N ALA A 51 18.54 -5.05 -18.16
CA ALA A 51 19.10 -5.23 -19.50
C ALA A 51 20.63 -5.47 -19.44
N GLU A 52 21.34 -4.71 -18.62
CA GLU A 52 22.77 -4.85 -18.43
C GLU A 52 23.15 -6.16 -17.71
N ALA A 53 22.42 -6.54 -16.65
CA ALA A 53 22.63 -7.80 -15.94
C ALA A 53 22.36 -9.02 -16.84
N LEU A 54 21.30 -8.97 -17.67
CA LEU A 54 20.97 -10.02 -18.63
C LEU A 54 22.01 -10.11 -19.75
N THR A 55 22.54 -8.96 -20.18
CA THR A 55 23.65 -8.92 -21.15
C THR A 55 24.86 -9.63 -20.59
N GLU A 56 25.25 -9.35 -19.34
CA GLU A 56 26.37 -10.02 -18.68
C GLU A 56 26.16 -11.53 -18.47
N LEU A 57 24.97 -11.90 -18.02
CA LEU A 57 24.68 -13.29 -17.63
C LEU A 57 24.43 -14.18 -18.84
N SER A 58 23.56 -13.75 -19.76
CA SER A 58 23.06 -14.58 -20.87
C SER A 58 23.86 -14.35 -22.16
N TRP A 59 24.47 -13.17 -22.30
CA TRP A 59 25.13 -12.74 -23.53
C TRP A 59 26.50 -12.12 -23.28
N PRO A 60 27.42 -12.78 -22.55
CA PRO A 60 28.68 -12.17 -22.11
C PRO A 60 29.51 -11.61 -23.27
N THR A 61 29.43 -12.22 -24.46
CA THR A 61 30.08 -11.72 -25.69
C THR A 61 29.57 -10.38 -26.22
N LEU A 62 28.45 -9.86 -25.69
CA LEU A 62 27.91 -8.53 -25.97
C LEU A 62 28.11 -7.56 -24.79
N SER A 63 28.58 -8.06 -23.65
CA SER A 63 28.83 -7.26 -22.45
C SER A 63 30.16 -6.53 -22.56
N ILE A 64 30.21 -5.28 -22.09
CA ILE A 64 31.44 -4.48 -22.13
C ILE A 64 32.61 -5.09 -21.35
N PHE A 65 32.36 -6.12 -20.53
CA PHE A 65 33.38 -6.85 -19.79
C PHE A 65 34.10 -7.94 -20.59
N ASP A 66 33.63 -8.27 -21.79
CA ASP A 66 34.34 -9.13 -22.73
C ASP A 66 35.18 -8.29 -23.69
N GLU A 67 36.46 -8.65 -23.87
CA GLU A 67 37.40 -7.89 -24.71
C GLU A 67 36.97 -7.82 -26.19
N SER A 68 36.12 -8.75 -26.63
CA SER A 68 35.63 -8.84 -28.02
C SER A 68 34.23 -8.24 -28.22
N ALA A 69 33.59 -7.74 -27.16
CA ALA A 69 32.22 -7.24 -27.23
C ALA A 69 32.06 -5.89 -27.91
N PHE A 70 33.16 -5.14 -28.12
CA PHE A 70 33.09 -3.78 -28.65
C PHE A 70 34.01 -3.54 -29.87
N PRO A 71 33.49 -2.96 -30.98
CA PRO A 71 32.06 -2.69 -31.22
C PRO A 71 31.30 -4.02 -31.35
N PRO A 72 30.01 -4.05 -30.95
CA PRO A 72 29.20 -5.26 -31.10
C PRO A 72 29.08 -5.65 -32.59
N PRO A 73 28.75 -6.92 -32.89
CA PRO A 73 28.56 -7.35 -34.27
C PRO A 73 27.41 -6.57 -34.92
N ALA A 74 27.60 -6.07 -36.15
CA ALA A 74 26.57 -5.32 -36.88
C ALA A 74 25.29 -6.13 -37.14
N HIS A 75 25.39 -7.46 -37.14
CA HIS A 75 24.25 -8.36 -37.20
C HIS A 75 24.46 -9.51 -36.22
N LEU A 76 23.44 -9.76 -35.39
CA LEU A 76 23.44 -10.92 -34.50
C LEU A 76 23.22 -12.20 -35.30
N LYS A 77 24.02 -13.22 -35.00
CA LYS A 77 23.80 -14.57 -35.55
C LYS A 77 22.53 -15.16 -34.94
N ALA A 78 21.87 -16.09 -35.64
CA ALA A 78 20.67 -16.76 -35.13
C ALA A 78 20.85 -17.42 -33.74
N THR A 79 22.09 -17.77 -33.38
CA THR A 79 22.47 -18.35 -32.08
C THR A 79 22.76 -17.32 -30.98
N LEU A 80 22.89 -16.03 -31.33
CA LEU A 80 23.19 -14.89 -30.44
C LEU A 80 22.00 -13.91 -30.45
N ASN A 81 20.78 -14.44 -30.32
CA ASN A 81 19.59 -13.62 -30.35
C ASN A 81 19.30 -13.11 -28.94
N ALA A 82 19.89 -11.97 -28.57
CA ALA A 82 19.78 -11.29 -27.27
C ALA A 82 18.35 -10.81 -26.96
N THR A 83 17.40 -11.74 -27.02
CA THR A 83 15.98 -11.47 -27.25
C THR A 83 15.37 -10.76 -26.05
N ASP A 84 15.83 -11.11 -24.84
CA ASP A 84 15.43 -10.49 -23.58
C ASP A 84 15.97 -9.05 -23.42
N VAL A 85 17.20 -8.79 -23.83
CA VAL A 85 17.79 -7.44 -23.83
C VAL A 85 17.13 -6.56 -24.91
N LEU A 86 16.98 -7.12 -26.12
CA LEU A 86 16.38 -6.44 -27.26
C LEU A 86 14.87 -6.21 -27.08
N SER A 87 14.17 -7.08 -26.35
CA SER A 87 12.75 -6.84 -26.03
C SER A 87 12.56 -5.62 -25.14
N ILE A 88 13.44 -5.42 -24.14
CA ILE A 88 13.39 -4.24 -23.27
C ILE A 88 13.59 -2.97 -24.11
N ALA A 89 14.59 -2.96 -24.99
CA ALA A 89 14.85 -1.83 -25.88
C ALA A 89 13.68 -1.57 -26.85
N ASN A 90 13.13 -2.62 -27.46
CA ASN A 90 12.01 -2.50 -28.41
C ASN A 90 10.73 -2.00 -27.72
N GLU A 91 10.41 -2.51 -26.53
CA GLU A 91 9.26 -2.07 -25.74
C GLU A 91 9.42 -0.60 -25.31
N THR A 92 10.59 -0.22 -24.82
CA THR A 92 10.89 1.17 -24.43
C THR A 92 10.72 2.12 -25.63
N VAL A 93 11.31 1.80 -26.78
CA VAL A 93 11.24 2.68 -27.97
C VAL A 93 9.84 2.73 -28.58
N SER A 94 9.09 1.62 -28.55
CA SER A 94 7.74 1.56 -29.13
C SER A 94 6.66 2.21 -28.27
N THR A 95 6.84 2.24 -26.95
CA THR A 95 5.91 2.87 -25.99
C THR A 95 6.24 4.34 -25.71
N ARG A 96 7.40 4.82 -26.17
CA ARG A 96 7.85 6.19 -25.97
C ARG A 96 6.90 7.22 -26.59
N PRO A 97 6.42 8.23 -25.82
CA PRO A 97 5.61 9.32 -26.36
C PRO A 97 6.34 10.11 -27.46
N THR A 98 5.63 10.53 -28.50
CA THR A 98 6.20 11.24 -29.67
C THR A 98 6.75 12.63 -29.35
N ASN A 99 6.34 13.22 -28.23
CA ASN A 99 6.78 14.53 -27.74
C ASN A 99 7.86 14.45 -26.65
N SER A 100 8.30 13.25 -26.26
CA SER A 100 9.32 13.06 -25.23
C SER A 100 10.71 12.90 -25.83
N LYS A 101 11.68 13.67 -25.34
CA LYS A 101 13.10 13.42 -25.62
C LYS A 101 13.66 12.27 -24.77
N SER A 102 13.16 12.10 -23.55
CA SER A 102 13.55 10.99 -22.66
C SER A 102 13.02 9.64 -23.19
N LEU A 103 13.80 8.57 -23.01
CA LEU A 103 13.43 7.19 -23.34
C LEU A 103 12.15 6.75 -22.63
N ILE A 104 11.97 7.19 -21.39
CA ILE A 104 10.73 7.05 -20.62
C ILE A 104 10.39 8.43 -20.03
N ALA A 105 9.19 8.93 -20.35
CA ALA A 105 8.74 10.26 -19.95
C ALA A 105 8.28 10.32 -18.49
N ASP A 106 8.23 11.53 -17.93
CA ASP A 106 7.52 11.89 -16.69
C ASP A 106 7.91 11.08 -15.44
N GLN A 107 9.20 10.73 -15.31
CA GLN A 107 9.73 10.01 -14.14
C GLN A 107 10.47 10.89 -13.13
N GLY A 108 10.48 12.22 -13.34
CA GLY A 108 11.18 13.28 -12.56
C GLY A 108 12.70 13.13 -12.34
N SER A 109 13.27 11.94 -12.53
CA SER A 109 14.69 11.69 -12.76
C SER A 109 15.06 11.91 -14.23
N SER A 110 16.20 12.57 -14.44
CA SER A 110 16.80 12.80 -15.76
C SER A 110 17.66 11.62 -16.21
N ALA A 111 18.19 10.88 -15.22
CA ALA A 111 19.25 9.91 -15.39
C ALA A 111 18.71 8.50 -15.52
N ASP A 112 17.66 8.13 -14.78
CA ASP A 112 17.12 6.77 -14.75
C ASP A 112 16.74 6.23 -16.14
N PRO A 113 16.06 7.01 -17.02
CA PRO A 113 15.78 6.56 -18.38
C PRO A 113 17.03 6.31 -19.22
N ALA A 114 18.15 6.98 -18.92
CA ALA A 114 19.41 6.80 -19.64
C ALA A 114 20.04 5.42 -19.41
N SER A 115 19.73 4.76 -18.29
CA SER A 115 20.25 3.43 -17.97
C SER A 115 19.86 2.36 -19.02
N ILE A 116 18.71 2.53 -19.69
CA ILE A 116 18.24 1.66 -20.78
C ILE A 116 19.00 1.94 -22.09
N GLY A 117 19.65 3.10 -22.18
CA GLY A 117 20.23 3.62 -23.41
C GLY A 117 21.30 2.70 -24.03
N VAL A 118 22.05 1.94 -23.24
CA VAL A 118 23.01 0.95 -23.75
C VAL A 118 22.29 -0.16 -24.53
N ALA A 119 21.17 -0.67 -24.01
CA ALA A 119 20.36 -1.68 -24.69
C ALA A 119 19.72 -1.12 -25.97
N VAL A 120 19.27 0.14 -25.97
CA VAL A 120 18.74 0.84 -27.16
C VAL A 120 19.83 1.01 -28.22
N LEU A 121 21.05 1.36 -27.82
CA LEU A 121 22.19 1.48 -28.72
C LEU A 121 22.62 0.12 -29.30
N LEU A 122 22.60 -0.93 -28.48
CA LEU A 122 22.85 -2.29 -28.95
C LEU A 122 21.79 -2.71 -29.98
N ALA A 123 20.50 -2.51 -29.68
CA ALA A 123 19.41 -2.79 -30.61
C ALA A 123 19.54 -2.00 -31.91
N ASN A 124 19.89 -0.71 -31.82
CA ASN A 124 20.18 0.12 -32.98
C ASN A 124 21.33 -0.47 -33.81
N TRP A 125 22.45 -0.82 -33.18
CA TRP A 125 23.64 -1.31 -33.88
C TRP A 125 23.41 -2.66 -34.56
N THR A 126 22.63 -3.54 -33.94
CA THR A 126 22.39 -4.91 -34.41
C THR A 126 21.18 -5.07 -35.34
N ARG A 127 20.47 -3.97 -35.65
CA ARG A 127 19.18 -4.02 -36.37
C ARG A 127 19.32 -4.61 -37.78
N HIS A 128 18.33 -5.41 -38.18
CA HIS A 128 18.25 -5.93 -39.54
C HIS A 128 17.81 -4.86 -40.55
N ASP A 129 16.84 -4.03 -40.16
CA ASP A 129 16.33 -2.94 -41.00
C ASP A 129 17.07 -1.63 -40.68
N VAL A 130 18.06 -1.31 -41.51
CA VAL A 130 18.85 -0.09 -41.37
C VAL A 130 18.06 1.20 -41.61
N SER A 131 16.90 1.11 -42.29
CA SER A 131 15.99 2.24 -42.54
C SER A 131 15.13 2.59 -41.33
N ASN A 132 15.02 1.69 -40.35
CA ASN A 132 14.40 1.99 -39.08
C ASN A 132 15.34 2.87 -38.24
N HIS A 133 14.98 4.15 -38.13
CA HIS A 133 15.70 5.14 -37.34
C HIS A 133 15.14 5.32 -35.93
N ALA A 134 14.13 4.54 -35.50
CA ALA A 134 13.46 4.74 -34.21
C ALA A 134 14.43 4.62 -33.03
N TYR A 135 15.28 3.58 -33.01
CA TYR A 135 16.29 3.40 -31.96
C TYR A 135 17.36 4.50 -31.97
N ALA A 136 17.85 4.86 -33.17
CA ALA A 136 18.86 5.92 -33.33
C ALA A 136 18.33 7.28 -32.86
N ASN A 137 17.11 7.63 -33.27
CA ASN A 137 16.44 8.85 -32.84
C ASN A 137 16.20 8.82 -31.34
N ALA A 138 15.75 7.69 -30.81
CA ALA A 138 15.46 7.57 -29.38
C ALA A 138 16.70 7.74 -28.49
N ALA A 139 17.81 7.10 -28.85
CA ALA A 139 19.08 7.29 -28.16
C ALA A 139 19.61 8.72 -28.31
N THR A 140 19.48 9.33 -29.50
CA THR A 140 19.95 10.70 -29.73
C THR A 140 19.14 11.72 -28.94
N ASP A 141 17.82 11.55 -28.86
CA ASP A 141 16.95 12.43 -28.08
C ASP A 141 17.27 12.35 -26.58
N GLN A 142 17.50 11.13 -26.05
CA GLN A 142 17.90 10.95 -24.64
C GLN A 142 19.26 11.59 -24.35
N LEU A 143 20.22 11.44 -25.26
CA LEU A 143 21.53 12.07 -25.12
C LEU A 143 21.40 13.60 -25.16
N THR A 144 20.61 14.13 -26.09
CA THR A 144 20.34 15.56 -26.22
C THR A 144 19.67 16.09 -24.96
N PHE A 145 18.69 15.37 -24.42
CA PHE A 145 18.01 15.71 -23.18
C PHE A 145 19.01 15.87 -22.02
N LEU A 146 19.86 14.85 -21.79
CA LEU A 146 20.90 14.89 -20.75
C LEU A 146 21.89 16.04 -20.92
N LEU A 147 22.31 16.33 -22.15
CA LEU A 147 23.39 17.28 -22.40
C LEU A 147 22.90 18.73 -22.49
N GLU A 148 21.69 18.97 -22.97
CA GLU A 148 21.20 20.30 -23.32
C GLU A 148 20.04 20.79 -22.43
N ASP A 149 19.15 19.89 -22.00
CA ASP A 149 17.90 20.28 -21.33
C ASP A 149 17.97 20.16 -19.80
N VAL A 150 18.78 19.25 -19.27
CA VAL A 150 18.84 18.95 -17.83
C VAL A 150 19.64 20.01 -17.05
N PRO A 151 19.17 20.43 -15.86
CA PRO A 151 19.89 21.37 -15.00
C PRO A 151 21.32 20.91 -14.67
N ARG A 152 22.23 21.87 -14.46
CA ARG A 152 23.63 21.58 -14.10
C ARG A 152 24.03 22.25 -12.78
N SER A 153 25.00 21.66 -12.09
CA SER A 153 25.69 22.32 -10.98
C SER A 153 26.62 23.42 -11.46
N ASP A 154 27.07 24.27 -10.53
CA ASP A 154 28.08 25.30 -10.81
C ASP A 154 29.40 24.70 -11.33
N THR A 155 29.68 23.43 -11.02
CA THR A 155 30.85 22.68 -11.49
C THR A 155 30.63 22.00 -12.84
N GLY A 156 29.41 22.07 -13.40
CA GLY A 156 29.03 21.50 -14.69
C GLY A 156 28.48 20.07 -14.63
N ALA A 157 28.25 19.52 -13.43
CA ALA A 157 27.66 18.19 -13.25
C ALA A 157 26.19 18.22 -13.68
N ILE A 158 25.78 17.23 -14.49
CA ILE A 158 24.39 17.07 -14.92
C ILE A 158 23.59 16.60 -13.70
N SER A 159 22.45 17.25 -13.44
CA SER A 159 21.56 16.91 -12.35
C SER A 159 20.94 15.53 -12.54
N HIS A 160 20.75 14.77 -11.46
CA HIS A 160 19.93 13.56 -11.46
C HIS A 160 18.44 13.90 -11.61
N ARG A 161 18.02 15.10 -11.20
CA ARG A 161 16.62 15.57 -11.22
C ARG A 161 16.34 16.51 -12.39
N ASN A 162 15.11 16.48 -12.90
CA ASN A 162 14.67 17.32 -14.02
C ASN A 162 14.29 18.75 -13.59
N ASP A 163 13.77 18.90 -12.38
CA ASP A 163 13.13 20.12 -11.84
C ASP A 163 14.10 21.01 -11.04
N GLN A 164 15.20 20.43 -10.57
CA GLN A 164 16.21 21.13 -9.77
C GLN A 164 17.59 20.51 -9.98
N THR A 165 18.64 21.26 -9.62
CA THR A 165 20.01 20.73 -9.60
C THR A 165 20.23 19.94 -8.32
N GLN A 166 20.32 18.61 -8.43
CA GLN A 166 20.56 17.69 -7.33
C GLN A 166 21.41 16.51 -7.81
N LEU A 167 22.41 16.13 -7.02
CA LEU A 167 23.39 15.10 -7.37
C LEU A 167 23.18 13.88 -6.49
N TRP A 168 22.73 12.77 -7.10
CA TRP A 168 22.48 11.49 -6.42
C TRP A 168 23.56 10.49 -6.82
N SER A 169 24.08 9.70 -5.89
CA SER A 169 25.12 8.68 -6.15
C SER A 169 24.78 7.74 -7.31
N ASP A 170 23.49 7.46 -7.50
CA ASP A 170 22.87 6.61 -8.51
C ASP A 170 23.17 7.05 -9.93
N PHE A 171 23.26 8.37 -10.14
CA PHE A 171 23.48 8.99 -11.44
C PHE A 171 24.66 8.34 -12.19
N VAL A 172 25.71 7.97 -11.45
CA VAL A 172 26.95 7.42 -11.99
C VAL A 172 26.74 6.06 -12.67
N TYR A 173 25.76 5.27 -12.24
CA TYR A 173 25.37 4.06 -12.96
C TYR A 173 24.41 4.33 -14.11
N MET A 174 23.52 5.31 -13.97
CA MET A 174 22.43 5.50 -14.93
C MET A 174 22.87 6.20 -16.21
N ALA A 175 23.55 7.35 -16.12
CA ALA A 175 23.82 8.20 -17.28
C ALA A 175 25.24 8.06 -17.89
N PRO A 176 26.35 8.08 -17.12
CA PRO A 176 27.68 8.00 -17.71
C PRO A 176 27.96 6.75 -18.55
N PRO A 177 27.54 5.52 -18.18
CA PRO A 177 27.74 4.35 -19.02
C PRO A 177 27.08 4.47 -20.40
N PHE A 178 25.87 5.02 -20.46
CA PHE A 178 25.18 5.30 -21.71
C PHE A 178 25.93 6.33 -22.58
N ILE A 179 26.34 7.46 -21.99
CA ILE A 179 27.09 8.51 -22.71
C ILE A 179 28.41 7.96 -23.25
N ALA A 180 29.14 7.18 -22.43
CA ALA A 180 30.39 6.54 -22.84
C ALA A 180 30.17 5.56 -23.99
N TYR A 181 29.15 4.70 -23.89
CA TYR A 181 28.86 3.68 -24.91
C TYR A 181 28.42 4.32 -26.23
N TYR A 182 27.59 5.37 -26.16
CA TYR A 182 27.23 6.19 -27.33
C TYR A 182 28.48 6.77 -27.99
N GLY A 183 29.34 7.42 -27.21
CA GLY A 183 30.58 8.02 -27.71
C GLY A 183 31.53 7.01 -28.34
N ALA A 184 31.68 5.85 -27.72
CA ALA A 184 32.52 4.77 -28.23
C ALA A 184 32.00 4.22 -29.57
N LEU A 185 30.67 4.12 -29.76
CA LEU A 185 30.06 3.67 -31.01
C LEU A 185 30.15 4.73 -32.11
N GLN A 186 29.98 6.00 -31.76
CA GLN A 186 30.11 7.12 -32.68
C GLN A 186 31.55 7.28 -33.19
N GLY A 187 32.53 7.09 -32.31
CA GLY A 187 33.95 7.26 -32.61
C GLY A 187 34.31 8.68 -33.07
N GLY A 188 35.53 8.83 -33.59
CA GLY A 188 36.02 10.14 -34.05
C GLY A 188 36.17 11.16 -32.91
N LYS A 189 36.16 12.45 -33.25
CA LYS A 189 36.34 13.53 -32.27
C LYS A 189 35.10 13.73 -31.39
N ASP A 190 33.93 13.63 -31.98
CA ASP A 190 32.66 13.80 -31.26
C ASP A 190 32.44 12.65 -30.27
N GLY A 191 32.73 11.41 -30.69
CA GLY A 191 32.71 10.26 -29.79
C GLY A 191 33.73 10.36 -28.66
N GLN A 192 34.92 10.89 -28.95
CA GLN A 192 35.92 11.20 -27.91
C GLN A 192 35.39 12.20 -26.88
N GLN A 193 34.71 13.24 -27.33
CA GLN A 193 34.16 14.27 -26.46
C GLN A 193 33.06 13.68 -25.55
N LEU A 194 32.18 12.83 -26.08
CA LEU A 194 31.17 12.13 -25.28
C LEU A 194 31.80 11.20 -24.23
N MET A 195 32.80 10.41 -24.61
CA MET A 195 33.55 9.57 -23.67
C MET A 195 34.25 10.39 -22.57
N GLN A 196 34.79 11.56 -22.92
CA GLN A 196 35.35 12.49 -21.95
C GLN A 196 34.28 13.09 -21.03
N ILE A 197 33.11 13.46 -21.56
CA ILE A 197 31.96 13.92 -20.76
C ILE A 197 31.54 12.85 -19.75
N ALA A 198 31.43 11.58 -20.16
CA ALA A 198 31.08 10.49 -19.28
C ALA A 198 32.07 10.35 -18.12
N TYR A 199 33.37 10.38 -18.41
CA TYR A 199 34.42 10.40 -17.38
C TYR A 199 34.31 11.61 -16.45
N ASP A 200 34.11 12.80 -17.01
CA ASP A 200 34.00 14.04 -16.24
C ASP A 200 32.77 14.03 -15.33
N GLN A 201 31.65 13.42 -15.75
CA GLN A 201 30.49 13.25 -14.86
C GLN A 201 30.82 12.36 -13.67
N CYS A 202 31.52 11.22 -13.86
CA CYS A 202 31.99 10.40 -12.73
C CYS A 202 32.89 11.20 -11.77
N ARG A 203 33.83 11.99 -12.32
CA ARG A 203 34.73 12.83 -11.53
C ARG A 203 33.96 13.88 -10.73
N LEU A 204 33.05 14.61 -11.37
CA LEU A 204 32.28 15.68 -10.74
C LEU A 204 31.35 15.16 -9.63
N TYR A 205 30.74 13.99 -9.83
CA TYR A 205 29.94 13.33 -8.80
C TYR A 205 30.80 12.85 -7.64
N ARG A 206 31.98 12.28 -7.91
CA ARG A 206 32.95 11.95 -6.87
C ARG A 206 33.33 13.18 -6.06
N ASP A 207 33.77 14.24 -6.72
CA ASP A 207 34.22 15.49 -6.07
C ASP A 207 33.11 16.12 -5.20
N ALA A 208 31.83 15.87 -5.52
CA ALA A 208 30.69 16.37 -4.77
C ALA A 208 30.25 15.47 -3.60
N LEU A 209 30.32 14.14 -3.76
CA LEU A 209 29.67 13.18 -2.86
C LEU A 209 30.63 12.46 -1.92
N VAL A 210 31.90 12.26 -2.31
CA VAL A 210 32.88 11.56 -1.48
C VAL A 210 33.23 12.36 -0.22
N ASP A 211 33.48 11.66 0.87
CA ASP A 211 33.96 12.24 2.13
C ASP A 211 35.39 11.77 2.49
N GLU A 212 35.85 12.09 3.70
CA GLU A 212 37.20 11.69 4.18
C GLU A 212 37.35 10.17 4.41
N SER A 213 36.26 9.44 4.57
CA SER A 213 36.26 7.97 4.74
C SER A 213 36.41 7.22 3.42
N GLY A 214 36.18 7.90 2.29
CA GLY A 214 36.09 7.29 0.96
C GLY A 214 34.69 6.80 0.59
N LEU A 215 33.73 6.89 1.52
CA LEU A 215 32.32 6.64 1.26
C LEU A 215 31.65 7.85 0.62
N TRP A 216 30.65 7.57 -0.20
CA TRP A 216 29.86 8.60 -0.88
C TRP A 216 28.57 8.82 -0.12
N ARG A 217 28.26 10.11 0.09
CA ARG A 217 26.93 10.54 0.52
C ARG A 217 25.92 10.28 -0.58
N HIS A 218 24.68 10.02 -0.19
CA HIS A 218 23.62 9.67 -1.13
C HIS A 218 23.20 10.85 -2.01
N VAL A 219 22.88 12.01 -1.43
CA VAL A 219 22.33 13.17 -2.17
C VAL A 219 22.97 14.49 -1.73
N ALA A 220 23.43 15.28 -2.70
CA ALA A 220 23.93 16.63 -2.50
C ALA A 220 23.22 17.68 -3.38
N LEU A 221 23.29 18.94 -2.93
CA LEU A 221 22.63 20.10 -3.55
C LEU A 221 21.09 20.01 -3.51
N GLY A 222 20.38 20.94 -4.16
CA GLY A 222 18.92 20.94 -4.26
C GLY A 222 18.17 21.41 -3.01
N SER A 223 16.86 21.15 -2.99
CA SER A 223 15.93 21.55 -1.94
C SER A 223 16.06 20.72 -0.66
N TRP A 224 16.65 19.53 -0.74
CA TRP A 224 16.99 18.64 0.36
C TRP A 224 18.29 17.87 0.05
N GLN A 225 18.94 17.32 1.07
CA GLN A 225 20.18 16.55 0.94
C GLN A 225 20.12 15.34 1.85
N ASP A 226 20.78 14.25 1.44
CA ASP A 226 20.95 13.04 2.24
C ASP A 226 22.45 12.77 2.38
N ASN A 227 22.94 12.98 3.60
CA ASN A 227 24.34 12.79 3.93
C ASN A 227 24.66 11.37 4.41
N ASN A 228 23.69 10.44 4.40
CA ASN A 228 23.94 9.04 4.75
C ASN A 228 24.79 8.36 3.67
N TYR A 229 25.58 7.37 4.08
CA TYR A 229 26.41 6.55 3.20
C TYR A 229 25.61 5.34 2.73
N TRP A 230 24.58 5.62 1.94
CA TRP A 230 23.69 4.59 1.43
C TRP A 230 24.47 3.56 0.61
N ALA A 231 24.40 2.29 1.03
CA ALA A 231 25.24 1.22 0.50
C ALA A 231 24.94 0.92 -0.97
N THR A 232 23.66 0.91 -1.35
CA THR A 232 23.25 0.74 -2.75
C THR A 232 23.76 1.91 -3.62
N GLY A 233 23.69 3.15 -3.13
CA GLY A 233 24.25 4.31 -3.84
C GLY A 233 25.77 4.20 -4.09
N ASN A 234 26.52 3.76 -3.09
CA ASN A 234 27.96 3.49 -3.22
C ASN A 234 28.24 2.34 -4.22
N ALA A 235 27.45 1.26 -4.17
CA ALA A 235 27.55 0.15 -5.10
C ALA A 235 27.23 0.58 -6.55
N TRP A 236 26.22 1.45 -6.75
CA TRP A 236 25.92 2.04 -8.05
C TRP A 236 27.07 2.87 -8.60
N ALA A 237 27.65 3.74 -7.78
CA ALA A 237 28.78 4.56 -8.18
C ALA A 237 29.97 3.70 -8.63
N ALA A 238 30.32 2.67 -7.86
CA ALA A 238 31.40 1.76 -8.20
C ALA A 238 31.12 0.97 -9.50
N ALA A 239 29.90 0.42 -9.65
CA ALA A 239 29.51 -0.34 -10.83
C ALA A 239 29.43 0.53 -12.10
N GLY A 240 28.93 1.75 -11.98
CA GLY A 240 28.83 2.71 -13.08
C GLY A 240 30.20 3.16 -13.58
N MET A 241 31.09 3.53 -12.65
CA MET A 241 32.49 3.84 -12.97
C MET A 241 33.20 2.67 -13.64
N LEU A 242 32.94 1.44 -13.19
CA LEU A 242 33.51 0.24 -13.78
C LEU A 242 33.04 0.02 -15.22
N ARG A 243 31.76 0.26 -15.54
CA ARG A 243 31.26 0.21 -16.91
C ARG A 243 31.92 1.26 -17.79
N VAL A 244 31.96 2.52 -17.33
CA VAL A 244 32.64 3.60 -18.06
C VAL A 244 34.11 3.24 -18.30
N HIS A 245 34.81 2.72 -17.29
CA HIS A 245 36.19 2.26 -17.43
C HIS A 245 36.34 1.24 -18.56
N GLN A 246 35.51 0.19 -18.58
CA GLN A 246 35.56 -0.84 -19.62
C GLN A 246 35.19 -0.30 -21.00
N THR A 247 34.21 0.60 -21.09
CA THR A 247 33.87 1.28 -22.35
C THR A 247 35.06 2.07 -22.90
N LEU A 248 35.73 2.86 -22.06
CA LEU A 248 36.94 3.59 -22.45
C LEU A 248 38.05 2.63 -22.89
N ASN A 249 38.25 1.52 -22.17
CA ASN A 249 39.30 0.54 -22.43
C ASN A 249 39.09 -0.23 -23.74
N HIS A 250 37.84 -0.56 -24.09
CA HIS A 250 37.51 -1.30 -25.32
C HIS A 250 37.21 -0.40 -26.52
N SER A 251 37.13 0.93 -26.31
CA SER A 251 36.98 1.88 -27.41
C SER A 251 38.20 1.89 -28.35
N SER A 252 37.99 2.28 -29.60
CA SER A 252 39.08 2.50 -30.57
C SER A 252 40.08 3.57 -30.13
N GLN A 253 39.73 4.39 -29.13
CA GLN A 253 40.51 5.51 -28.61
C GLN A 253 41.09 5.23 -27.21
N ALA A 254 41.10 3.97 -26.76
CA ALA A 254 41.52 3.57 -25.41
C ALA A 254 42.89 4.11 -24.97
N LYS A 255 43.83 4.30 -25.90
CA LYS A 255 45.16 4.87 -25.60
C LYS A 255 45.10 6.32 -25.12
N GLN A 256 44.09 7.08 -25.55
CA GLN A 256 43.92 8.49 -25.20
C GLN A 256 43.30 8.67 -23.81
N PHE A 257 42.67 7.62 -23.27
CA PHE A 257 41.98 7.64 -21.98
C PHE A 257 42.74 6.89 -20.87
N LYS A 258 44.06 6.70 -21.00
CA LYS A 258 44.84 5.90 -20.05
C LYS A 258 44.85 6.49 -18.63
N ASP A 259 44.91 7.81 -18.52
CA ASP A 259 44.87 8.49 -17.22
C ASP A 259 43.48 8.43 -16.60
N GLN A 260 42.44 8.57 -17.43
CA GLN A 260 41.03 8.45 -17.05
C GLN A 260 40.72 7.04 -16.54
N GLN A 261 41.20 6.00 -17.24
CA GLN A 261 41.11 4.60 -16.81
C GLN A 261 41.77 4.42 -15.43
N ALA A 262 43.00 4.90 -15.25
CA ALA A 262 43.72 4.79 -13.98
C ALA A 262 43.00 5.52 -12.82
N ASN A 263 42.39 6.68 -13.10
CA ASN A 263 41.60 7.41 -12.12
C ASN A 263 40.32 6.66 -11.72
N LEU A 264 39.57 6.13 -12.70
CA LEU A 264 38.37 5.32 -12.42
C LEU A 264 38.72 4.08 -11.59
N THR A 265 39.81 3.35 -11.92
CA THR A 265 40.29 2.22 -11.13
C THR A 265 40.55 2.62 -9.67
N ARG A 266 41.18 3.78 -9.45
CA ARG A 266 41.47 4.28 -8.09
C ARG A 266 40.18 4.59 -7.32
N TRP A 267 39.22 5.27 -7.94
CA TRP A 267 37.97 5.67 -7.29
C TRP A 267 37.06 4.48 -7.01
N ILE A 268 37.07 3.45 -7.87
CA ILE A 268 36.37 2.20 -7.60
C ILE A 268 36.99 1.52 -6.38
N ASN A 269 38.32 1.39 -6.33
CA ASN A 269 39.00 0.79 -5.18
C ASN A 269 38.76 1.58 -3.88
N GLU A 270 38.71 2.92 -3.93
CA GLU A 270 38.35 3.77 -2.79
C GLU A 270 36.99 3.39 -2.19
N ILE A 271 35.96 3.25 -3.03
CA ILE A 271 34.63 2.81 -2.58
C ILE A 271 34.66 1.37 -2.06
N LEU A 272 35.33 0.45 -2.77
CA LEU A 272 35.39 -0.96 -2.37
C LEU A 272 36.09 -1.13 -1.02
N GLU A 273 37.24 -0.49 -0.83
CA GLU A 273 38.02 -0.57 0.42
C GLU A 273 37.25 0.06 1.58
N ALA A 274 36.63 1.23 1.37
CA ALA A 274 35.83 1.89 2.39
C ALA A 274 34.59 1.06 2.74
N SER A 275 33.87 0.52 1.76
CA SER A 275 32.66 -0.27 2.00
C SER A 275 32.98 -1.59 2.71
N TRP A 276 33.97 -2.35 2.23
CA TRP A 276 34.32 -3.64 2.84
C TRP A 276 34.96 -3.53 4.22
N ALA A 277 35.46 -2.35 4.61
CA ALA A 277 35.90 -2.09 5.99
C ALA A 277 34.74 -2.19 7.01
N HIS A 278 33.49 -2.04 6.55
CA HIS A 278 32.28 -2.14 7.37
C HIS A 278 31.52 -3.46 7.17
N GLN A 279 32.13 -4.45 6.50
CA GLN A 279 31.49 -5.75 6.30
C GLN A 279 31.17 -6.44 7.63
N THR A 280 29.93 -6.93 7.76
CA THR A 280 29.50 -7.68 8.93
C THR A 280 30.21 -9.04 8.99
N LEU A 281 30.20 -9.67 10.17
CA LEU A 281 30.73 -11.03 10.34
C LEU A 281 30.01 -12.04 9.43
N ASP A 282 28.73 -11.81 9.15
CA ASP A 282 27.92 -12.66 8.27
C ASP A 282 28.18 -12.40 6.77
N GLY A 283 29.03 -11.43 6.43
CA GLY A 283 29.45 -11.10 5.06
C GLY A 283 28.64 -10.01 4.37
N GLY A 284 27.68 -9.41 5.06
CA GLY A 284 26.79 -8.37 4.54
C GLY A 284 27.33 -6.95 4.71
N LEU A 285 26.73 -6.01 3.98
CA LEU A 285 26.80 -4.57 4.24
C LEU A 285 25.46 -4.08 4.77
N HIS A 286 25.49 -3.11 5.66
CA HIS A 286 24.31 -2.43 6.17
C HIS A 286 23.84 -1.36 5.16
N ASN A 287 22.53 -1.08 5.11
CA ASN A 287 21.91 -0.14 4.17
C ASN A 287 22.54 1.26 4.26
N ASN A 288 22.86 1.71 5.47
CA ASN A 288 23.83 2.78 5.65
C ASN A 288 25.15 2.14 6.13
N ILE A 289 26.21 2.29 5.34
CA ILE A 289 27.45 1.48 5.47
C ILE A 289 28.07 1.61 6.87
N ASP A 290 28.06 2.82 7.44
CA ASP A 290 28.68 3.12 8.73
C ASP A 290 27.74 2.95 9.93
N ASP A 291 26.48 2.60 9.71
CA ASP A 291 25.47 2.46 10.73
C ASP A 291 25.01 1.00 10.87
N ALA A 292 25.57 0.33 11.88
CA ALA A 292 25.24 -1.05 12.23
C ALA A 292 23.79 -1.26 12.70
N THR A 293 23.03 -0.18 12.97
CA THR A 293 21.60 -0.29 13.31
C THR A 293 20.69 -0.31 12.08
N SER A 294 21.20 0.08 10.91
CA SER A 294 20.45 -0.01 9.66
C SER A 294 20.35 -1.47 9.20
N HIS A 295 19.30 -1.80 8.43
CA HIS A 295 19.09 -3.18 7.98
C HIS A 295 20.19 -3.66 7.04
N LEU A 296 20.40 -4.96 6.94
CA LEU A 296 21.39 -5.54 6.05
C LEU A 296 20.91 -5.45 4.60
N ASP A 297 21.67 -4.77 3.74
CA ASP A 297 21.33 -4.54 2.34
C ASP A 297 22.04 -5.58 1.46
N THR A 298 21.29 -6.62 1.14
CA THR A 298 21.82 -7.74 0.36
C THR A 298 22.01 -7.37 -1.12
N ALA A 299 21.26 -6.40 -1.65
CA ALA A 299 21.37 -5.95 -3.03
C ALA A 299 22.66 -5.17 -3.26
N SER A 300 22.97 -4.20 -2.37
CA SER A 300 24.26 -3.50 -2.41
C SER A 300 25.42 -4.44 -2.18
N THR A 301 25.30 -5.36 -1.21
CA THR A 301 26.31 -6.38 -0.93
C THR A 301 26.63 -7.21 -2.18
N ALA A 302 25.60 -7.67 -2.90
CA ALA A 302 25.76 -8.45 -4.12
C ALA A 302 26.39 -7.63 -5.27
N LEU A 303 25.96 -6.38 -5.45
CA LEU A 303 26.51 -5.50 -6.48
C LEU A 303 27.98 -5.13 -6.16
N MET A 304 28.29 -4.84 -4.90
CA MET A 304 29.66 -4.57 -4.43
C MET A 304 30.57 -5.79 -4.63
N ALA A 305 30.07 -7.00 -4.34
CA ALA A 305 30.79 -8.25 -4.58
C ALA A 305 31.04 -8.47 -6.08
N SER A 306 30.05 -8.21 -6.93
CA SER A 306 30.18 -8.27 -8.39
C SER A 306 31.29 -7.32 -8.90
N VAL A 307 31.29 -6.06 -8.46
CA VAL A 307 32.34 -5.09 -8.82
C VAL A 307 33.70 -5.57 -8.34
N THR A 308 33.79 -6.11 -7.13
CA THR A 308 35.04 -6.64 -6.55
C THR A 308 35.60 -7.80 -7.38
N PHE A 309 34.77 -8.78 -7.74
CA PHE A 309 35.19 -9.91 -8.59
C PHE A 309 35.63 -9.43 -9.98
N ARG A 310 34.94 -8.46 -10.57
CA ARG A 310 35.30 -7.88 -11.86
C ARG A 310 36.63 -7.13 -11.80
N MET A 311 36.83 -6.29 -10.77
CA MET A 311 38.09 -5.59 -10.54
C MET A 311 39.26 -6.57 -10.37
N ALA A 312 39.03 -7.68 -9.65
CA ALA A 312 40.01 -8.75 -9.52
C ALA A 312 40.33 -9.42 -10.88
N ALA A 313 39.32 -9.68 -11.71
CA ALA A 313 39.52 -10.26 -13.04
C ALA A 313 40.25 -9.31 -14.01
N ILE A 314 39.96 -8.01 -13.97
CA ILE A 314 40.52 -7.00 -14.87
C ILE A 314 41.96 -6.61 -14.49
N HIS A 315 42.21 -6.38 -13.19
CA HIS A 315 43.48 -5.84 -12.70
C HIS A 315 44.35 -6.88 -11.99
N ASN A 316 43.92 -8.15 -11.96
CA ASN A 316 44.62 -9.26 -11.29
C ASN A 316 44.95 -8.96 -9.82
N THR A 317 44.06 -8.22 -9.14
CA THR A 317 44.21 -7.80 -7.73
C THR A 317 43.20 -8.54 -6.88
N THR A 318 43.67 -9.43 -6.00
CA THR A 318 42.81 -10.34 -5.22
C THR A 318 42.60 -9.90 -3.76
N THR A 319 43.07 -8.71 -3.38
CA THR A 319 43.06 -8.25 -1.98
C THR A 319 41.67 -8.22 -1.33
N LEU A 320 40.64 -7.84 -2.09
CA LEU A 320 39.26 -7.76 -1.62
C LEU A 320 38.40 -8.98 -1.98
N VAL A 321 38.97 -9.97 -2.69
CA VAL A 321 38.27 -11.22 -3.04
C VAL A 321 37.78 -11.99 -1.82
N PRO A 322 38.52 -12.06 -0.68
CA PRO A 322 38.00 -12.67 0.54
C PRO A 322 36.70 -12.03 1.03
N ALA A 323 36.58 -10.70 1.00
CA ALA A 323 35.36 -9.99 1.39
C ALA A 323 34.18 -10.33 0.44
N ALA A 324 34.44 -10.33 -0.88
CA ALA A 324 33.43 -10.72 -1.87
C ALA A 324 32.99 -12.19 -1.75
N ASN A 325 33.92 -13.10 -1.42
CA ASN A 325 33.61 -14.50 -1.11
C ASN A 325 32.77 -14.62 0.17
N GLN A 326 33.08 -13.83 1.20
CA GLN A 326 32.29 -13.81 2.45
C GLN A 326 30.86 -13.30 2.19
N ALA A 327 30.69 -12.31 1.32
CA ALA A 327 29.39 -11.89 0.83
C ALA A 327 28.64 -12.99 0.07
N LEU A 328 29.34 -13.84 -0.68
CA LEU A 328 28.74 -15.01 -1.35
C LEU A 328 28.34 -16.10 -0.34
N HIS A 329 29.11 -16.30 0.73
CA HIS A 329 28.79 -17.23 1.82
C HIS A 329 27.48 -16.88 2.54
N LEU A 330 27.16 -15.57 2.70
CA LEU A 330 25.85 -15.12 3.22
C LEU A 330 24.69 -15.81 2.49
N TYR A 331 24.84 -16.01 1.18
CA TYR A 331 23.85 -16.67 0.34
C TYR A 331 23.95 -18.21 0.30
N HIS A 332 25.07 -18.82 0.64
CA HIS A 332 25.23 -20.30 0.63
C HIS A 332 24.96 -20.96 1.97
N GLU A 333 25.24 -20.30 3.08
CA GLU A 333 25.17 -20.91 4.43
C GLU A 333 24.44 -20.04 5.45
N GLY A 334 24.04 -18.83 5.07
CA GLY A 334 23.24 -17.94 5.92
C GLY A 334 21.88 -18.54 6.28
N PRO A 335 21.29 -18.13 7.42
CA PRO A 335 19.98 -18.61 7.86
C PRO A 335 18.89 -18.47 6.79
N HIS A 336 18.99 -17.45 5.93
CA HIS A 336 18.09 -17.23 4.79
C HIS A 336 18.18 -18.30 3.67
N TYR A 337 19.34 -18.93 3.45
CA TYR A 337 19.49 -20.02 2.46
C TYR A 337 18.93 -21.36 2.95
N LYS A 338 19.10 -21.66 4.25
CA LYS A 338 18.49 -22.86 4.87
C LYS A 338 16.95 -22.78 4.87
N MET A 339 16.40 -21.57 4.93
CA MET A 339 14.96 -21.32 4.74
C MET A 339 14.52 -21.59 3.30
N ALA A 340 15.32 -21.17 2.30
CA ALA A 340 15.03 -21.41 0.88
C ALA A 340 15.08 -22.89 0.46
N GLN A 341 15.96 -23.72 1.05
CA GLN A 341 15.98 -25.17 0.76
C GLN A 341 14.76 -25.91 1.33
N ASN A 342 14.23 -25.50 2.48
CA ASN A 342 13.03 -26.11 3.07
C ASN A 342 11.72 -25.79 2.32
N ILE A 343 11.76 -24.87 1.35
CA ILE A 343 10.61 -24.53 0.49
C ILE A 343 10.58 -25.41 -0.77
N SER A 344 11.62 -26.22 -1.03
CA SER A 344 11.74 -26.99 -2.28
C SER A 344 10.99 -28.33 -2.32
N THR A 345 10.22 -28.68 -1.28
CA THR A 345 9.44 -29.94 -1.22
C THR A 345 7.92 -29.78 -1.19
N VAL A 346 7.37 -28.60 -1.50
CA VAL A 346 5.91 -28.44 -1.64
C VAL A 346 5.53 -28.26 -3.12
N ASP A 347 4.78 -29.26 -3.58
CA ASP A 347 4.26 -29.49 -4.92
C ASP A 347 3.32 -28.36 -5.41
N GLY A 348 3.02 -28.40 -6.71
CA GLY A 348 2.55 -27.30 -7.54
C GLY A 348 1.32 -26.50 -7.09
N VAL A 349 1.26 -25.28 -7.64
CA VAL A 349 0.14 -24.32 -7.67
C VAL A 349 0.07 -23.34 -6.49
N THR A 350 0.97 -22.36 -6.47
CA THR A 350 0.70 -21.05 -5.84
C THR A 350 1.53 -19.95 -6.50
N ARG A 351 0.84 -18.99 -7.15
CA ARG A 351 1.43 -17.76 -7.70
C ARG A 351 1.79 -16.83 -6.53
N HIS A 352 3.08 -16.61 -6.30
CA HIS A 352 3.54 -15.45 -5.54
C HIS A 352 4.22 -14.45 -6.48
N ARG A 353 3.59 -13.28 -6.55
CA ARG A 353 3.94 -12.13 -7.38
C ARG A 353 4.77 -11.22 -6.48
N ILE A 354 6.08 -11.21 -6.66
CA ILE A 354 6.98 -10.24 -6.01
C ILE A 354 6.63 -8.88 -6.62
N ARG A 355 6.21 -7.91 -5.80
CA ARG A 355 5.82 -6.55 -6.22
C ARG A 355 7.02 -5.61 -6.04
N THR A 356 7.46 -5.02 -7.14
CA THR A 356 8.36 -3.85 -7.24
C THR A 356 7.51 -2.59 -7.23
N SER A 357 7.40 -1.96 -6.08
CA SER A 357 6.79 -0.63 -5.98
C SER A 357 7.26 0.04 -4.69
N ASP A 358 8.51 0.48 -4.64
CA ASP A 358 9.02 1.41 -3.61
C ASP A 358 10.06 2.35 -4.23
N TRP A 359 9.71 3.02 -5.32
CA TRP A 359 10.39 4.25 -5.78
C TRP A 359 9.33 5.15 -6.42
N SER A 360 8.76 6.04 -5.61
CA SER A 360 7.93 7.17 -6.05
C SER A 360 8.57 8.47 -5.56
N GLU A 361 8.78 9.38 -6.50
CA GLU A 361 9.50 10.65 -6.35
C GLU A 361 8.70 11.79 -5.71
N ASP A 362 7.65 11.51 -4.94
CA ASP A 362 6.70 12.53 -4.48
C ASP A 362 6.93 13.00 -3.04
N GLU A 363 8.18 13.34 -2.71
CA GLU A 363 8.45 14.24 -1.59
C GLU A 363 9.34 15.41 -2.03
N PHE A 364 9.11 16.55 -1.41
CA PHE A 364 9.83 17.82 -1.55
C PHE A 364 9.29 18.86 -2.53
N GLU A 365 8.01 19.21 -2.34
CA GLU A 365 7.57 20.60 -2.52
C GLU A 365 6.87 21.16 -1.27
N GLN A 366 7.36 22.33 -0.81
CA GLN A 366 6.76 23.30 0.14
C GLN A 366 6.90 22.93 1.63
N GLY A 367 7.42 23.76 2.53
CA GLY A 367 7.75 25.17 2.54
C GLY A 367 7.89 25.56 4.03
N GLY A 368 8.97 26.24 4.41
CA GLY A 368 9.38 26.38 5.81
C GLY A 368 8.46 27.23 6.71
N PRO A 369 8.75 27.27 8.02
CA PRO A 369 8.24 28.33 8.89
C PRO A 369 9.38 29.18 9.49
N SER A 370 9.21 30.50 9.30
CA SER A 370 9.17 31.50 10.38
C SER A 370 10.13 31.35 11.56
N ARG A 371 11.13 32.23 11.58
CA ARG A 371 11.91 32.62 12.77
C ARG A 371 11.00 32.90 13.97
N GLN A 372 11.06 32.08 15.01
CA GLN A 372 10.91 32.52 16.40
C GLN A 372 11.95 31.84 17.28
N ARG A 373 12.66 32.70 18.01
CA ARG A 373 13.70 32.45 18.99
C ARG A 373 13.05 31.83 20.23
N ALA A 374 13.43 30.62 20.60
CA ALA A 374 13.14 30.04 21.92
C ALA A 374 14.37 29.30 22.44
N GLU A 375 14.65 29.53 23.71
CA GLU A 375 15.87 29.23 24.45
C GLU A 375 16.10 27.72 24.62
N LYS A 376 17.38 27.31 24.64
CA LYS A 376 17.81 25.99 25.12
C LYS A 376 17.47 25.84 26.61
N PRO A 377 16.90 24.70 27.04
CA PRO A 377 17.14 24.20 28.38
C PRO A 377 18.11 23.01 28.36
N GLU A 378 18.95 23.06 29.37
CA GLU A 378 20.00 22.15 29.84
C GLU A 378 19.82 20.64 29.59
N ALA A 379 20.95 20.03 29.25
CA ALA A 379 21.18 18.59 29.20
C ALA A 379 20.90 17.93 30.55
N GLN A 380 19.91 17.05 30.60
CA GLN A 380 19.82 16.00 31.62
C GLN A 380 20.32 14.69 31.00
N ARG A 381 21.31 14.09 31.68
CA ARG A 381 21.92 12.81 31.35
C ARG A 381 20.87 11.70 31.42
N GLU A 382 20.52 11.10 30.29
CA GLU A 382 19.89 9.79 30.27
C GLU A 382 20.95 8.70 30.03
N GLN A 383 20.93 7.70 30.89
CA GLN A 383 21.79 6.52 30.84
C GLN A 383 21.33 5.60 29.68
N PRO A 384 22.23 4.96 28.92
CA PRO A 384 21.81 3.96 27.95
C PRO A 384 21.28 2.71 28.67
N LEU A 385 20.06 2.30 28.36
CA LEU A 385 19.52 0.97 28.70
C LEU A 385 20.21 -0.12 27.85
N PRO A 386 20.34 -1.36 28.36
CA PRO A 386 21.27 -2.35 27.82
C PRO A 386 20.76 -3.04 26.54
N HIS A 387 21.73 -3.37 25.68
CA HIS A 387 21.62 -4.21 24.49
C HIS A 387 20.79 -5.49 24.72
N HIS A 388 19.94 -5.83 23.75
CA HIS A 388 19.17 -7.07 23.75
C HIS A 388 20.06 -8.28 23.40
N ILE A 389 19.87 -9.37 24.15
CA ILE A 389 20.59 -10.65 24.05
C ILE A 389 19.77 -11.58 23.12
N PRO A 390 20.37 -12.31 22.17
CA PRO A 390 19.62 -13.21 21.30
C PRO A 390 19.16 -14.46 22.06
N GLY A 391 17.85 -14.75 22.01
CA GLY A 391 17.25 -15.99 22.53
C GLY A 391 16.25 -15.84 23.68
N MET A 392 15.17 -15.05 23.53
CA MET A 392 14.05 -15.05 24.48
C MET A 392 12.70 -15.40 23.82
N PRO A 393 11.84 -16.20 24.50
CA PRO A 393 10.56 -16.69 23.98
C PRO A 393 9.45 -15.63 24.11
N ASP A 394 8.53 -15.55 23.14
CA ASP A 394 7.15 -14.98 23.07
C ASP A 394 6.78 -13.69 23.85
N SER A 395 7.73 -13.06 24.53
CA SER A 395 7.50 -12.05 25.57
C SER A 395 7.90 -10.65 25.15
N VAL A 396 8.46 -10.47 23.95
CA VAL A 396 8.88 -9.16 23.43
C VAL A 396 7.66 -8.34 22.99
N GLY A 397 6.72 -8.95 22.25
CA GLY A 397 5.52 -8.27 21.75
C GLY A 397 4.55 -7.83 22.85
N LEU A 398 4.17 -8.75 23.74
CA LEU A 398 3.22 -8.46 24.82
C LEU A 398 3.79 -7.45 25.83
N LYS A 399 5.10 -7.50 26.06
CA LYS A 399 5.80 -6.55 26.94
C LYS A 399 5.92 -5.17 26.28
N ARG A 400 6.23 -5.09 24.98
CA ARG A 400 6.22 -3.84 24.21
C ARG A 400 4.84 -3.19 24.21
N PHE A 401 3.79 -3.99 23.99
CA PHE A 401 2.40 -3.55 24.14
C PHE A 401 2.13 -3.04 25.55
N ALA A 402 2.46 -3.81 26.59
CA ALA A 402 2.23 -3.43 27.98
C ALA A 402 3.00 -2.16 28.38
N ASP A 403 4.25 -2.00 27.94
CA ASP A 403 5.08 -0.83 28.22
C ASP A 403 4.54 0.42 27.49
N ARG A 404 4.04 0.27 26.26
CA ARG A 404 3.35 1.34 25.50
C ARG A 404 2.04 1.73 26.15
N PHE A 405 1.19 0.76 26.47
CA PHE A 405 -0.12 0.96 27.08
C PHE A 405 -0.03 1.59 28.47
N LEU A 406 0.91 1.14 29.30
CA LEU A 406 1.17 1.72 30.62
C LEU A 406 2.00 3.00 30.58
N ARG A 407 2.51 3.39 29.40
CA ARG A 407 3.44 4.51 29.19
C ARG A 407 4.63 4.47 30.16
N ARG A 408 5.28 3.32 30.30
CA ARG A 408 6.48 3.21 31.15
C ARG A 408 7.60 4.09 30.60
N GLY A 409 8.13 4.99 31.43
CA GLY A 409 9.21 5.92 31.04
C GLY A 409 8.78 7.21 30.34
N LYS A 410 7.46 7.46 30.17
CA LYS A 410 6.93 8.72 29.60
C LYS A 410 6.03 9.47 30.60
N ARG A 411 5.79 10.77 30.35
CA ARG A 411 4.87 11.59 31.15
C ARG A 411 3.45 11.00 31.10
N GLN A 412 2.79 10.91 32.25
CA GLN A 412 1.36 10.56 32.34
C GLN A 412 0.51 11.82 32.18
N ILE A 413 -0.54 11.74 31.38
CA ILE A 413 -1.48 12.86 31.17
C ILE A 413 -2.45 12.90 32.36
N GLY A 414 -2.72 14.10 32.87
CA GLY A 414 -3.66 14.29 33.99
C GLY A 414 -5.10 13.99 33.60
N VAL A 415 -5.92 13.60 34.58
CA VAL A 415 -7.37 13.35 34.37
C VAL A 415 -8.09 14.63 33.93
N LEU A 416 -7.82 15.77 34.58
CA LEU A 416 -8.43 17.06 34.23
C LEU A 416 -8.00 17.54 32.84
N GLU A 417 -6.72 17.38 32.51
CA GLU A 417 -6.17 17.69 31.18
C GLU A 417 -6.88 16.84 30.11
N SER A 418 -7.05 15.54 30.38
CA SER A 418 -7.78 14.62 29.51
C SER A 418 -9.23 15.03 29.30
N LEU A 419 -9.97 15.33 30.38
CA LEU A 419 -11.37 15.74 30.30
C LEU A 419 -11.54 17.07 29.57
N TYR A 420 -10.61 18.01 29.77
CA TYR A 420 -10.59 19.27 29.04
C TYR A 420 -10.38 19.05 27.54
N ASN A 421 -9.36 18.27 27.16
CA ASN A 421 -9.05 17.96 25.77
C ASN A 421 -10.22 17.26 25.07
N ILE A 422 -10.84 16.28 25.74
CA ILE A 422 -12.05 15.60 25.25
C ILE A 422 -13.20 16.58 25.05
N ALA A 423 -13.47 17.47 26.01
CA ALA A 423 -14.56 18.44 25.91
C ALA A 423 -14.34 19.46 24.79
N THR A 424 -13.09 19.82 24.48
CA THR A 424 -12.74 20.79 23.43
C THR A 424 -12.38 20.18 22.08
N SER A 425 -12.41 18.84 21.94
CA SER A 425 -11.94 18.13 20.74
C SER A 425 -12.73 18.47 19.47
N SER A 426 -14.02 18.78 19.60
CA SER A 426 -14.89 19.12 18.48
C SER A 426 -15.95 20.15 18.87
N PHE A 427 -16.29 21.03 17.94
CA PHE A 427 -17.44 21.94 18.11
C PHE A 427 -18.77 21.17 18.21
N LEU A 428 -18.83 19.93 17.69
CA LEU A 428 -20.00 19.07 17.80
C LEU A 428 -20.34 18.72 19.25
N ASN A 429 -19.38 18.81 20.19
CA ASN A 429 -19.65 18.58 21.61
C ASN A 429 -20.71 19.55 22.18
N LEU A 430 -20.98 20.68 21.52
CA LEU A 430 -22.11 21.55 21.86
C LEU A 430 -23.47 20.82 21.77
N PHE A 431 -23.58 19.80 20.92
CA PHE A 431 -24.80 19.02 20.72
C PHE A 431 -25.08 18.04 21.88
N ILE A 432 -24.15 17.87 22.83
CA ILE A 432 -24.37 17.08 24.04
C ILE A 432 -25.59 17.62 24.82
N ILE A 433 -25.93 18.90 24.67
CA ILE A 433 -27.14 19.48 25.27
C ILE A 433 -28.44 18.81 24.80
N PHE A 434 -28.45 18.21 23.60
CA PHE A 434 -29.62 17.50 23.08
C PHE A 434 -29.85 16.16 23.78
N LEU A 435 -28.84 15.59 24.43
CA LEU A 435 -28.95 14.35 25.19
C LEU A 435 -29.94 14.45 26.36
N PRO A 436 -29.78 15.39 27.33
CA PRO A 436 -30.78 15.55 28.38
C PRO A 436 -32.14 16.03 27.84
N ILE A 437 -32.16 16.81 26.74
CA ILE A 437 -33.41 17.26 26.13
C ILE A 437 -34.21 16.08 25.57
N SER A 438 -33.57 15.17 24.81
CA SER A 438 -34.23 14.01 24.24
C SER A 438 -34.77 13.08 25.32
N TRP A 439 -34.01 12.88 26.40
CA TRP A 439 -34.43 12.03 27.52
C TRP A 439 -35.60 12.64 28.28
N VAL A 440 -35.57 13.95 28.56
CA VAL A 440 -36.69 14.63 29.22
C VAL A 440 -37.95 14.54 28.38
N LEU A 441 -37.86 14.78 27.06
CA LEU A 441 -38.99 14.65 26.13
C LEU A 441 -39.55 13.22 26.13
N TYR A 442 -38.68 12.22 26.04
CA TYR A 442 -39.10 10.81 26.07
C TYR A 442 -39.84 10.44 27.36
N PHE A 443 -39.35 10.88 28.53
CA PHE A 443 -39.95 10.51 29.81
C PHE A 443 -41.16 11.37 30.24
N HIS A 444 -41.35 12.57 29.68
CA HIS A 444 -42.39 13.50 30.14
C HIS A 444 -43.43 13.84 29.09
N GLU A 445 -43.10 13.78 27.80
CA GLU A 445 -43.99 14.18 26.71
C GLU A 445 -44.01 13.11 25.61
N GLU A 446 -44.62 11.96 25.94
CA GLU A 446 -44.75 10.78 25.06
C GLU A 446 -45.43 11.11 23.71
N ASP A 447 -46.26 12.15 23.63
CA ASP A 447 -47.01 12.50 22.41
C ASP A 447 -46.17 13.17 21.29
N HIS A 448 -44.92 13.55 21.58
CA HIS A 448 -44.07 14.32 20.66
C HIS A 448 -42.99 13.48 19.95
N PHE A 449 -43.38 12.36 19.35
CA PHE A 449 -42.49 11.40 18.69
C PHE A 449 -41.53 12.02 17.65
N HIS A 450 -41.95 13.04 16.88
CA HIS A 450 -41.07 13.73 15.92
C HIS A 450 -39.93 14.49 16.59
N LEU A 451 -40.21 15.09 17.76
CA LEU A 451 -39.20 15.81 18.53
C LEU A 451 -38.28 14.82 19.24
N ILE A 452 -38.83 13.74 19.81
CA ILE A 452 -38.04 12.66 20.40
C ILE A 452 -37.08 12.09 19.34
N PHE A 453 -37.57 11.82 18.14
CA PHE A 453 -36.76 11.35 17.01
C PHE A 453 -35.65 12.35 16.67
N ALA A 454 -36.01 13.62 16.42
CA ALA A 454 -35.06 14.65 16.00
C ALA A 454 -33.99 14.94 17.07
N PHE A 455 -34.37 15.08 18.34
CA PHE A 455 -33.42 15.34 19.42
C PHE A 455 -32.57 14.12 19.76
N SER A 456 -33.12 12.90 19.66
CA SER A 456 -32.32 11.68 19.82
C SER A 456 -31.30 11.55 18.70
N PHE A 457 -31.68 11.85 17.45
CA PHE A 457 -30.77 11.89 16.30
C PHE A 457 -29.63 12.90 16.54
N LEU A 458 -29.97 14.14 16.92
CA LEU A 458 -28.98 15.19 17.19
C LEU A 458 -28.08 14.86 18.40
N ALA A 459 -28.59 14.11 19.37
CA ALA A 459 -27.84 13.68 20.55
C ALA A 459 -26.83 12.55 20.25
N ILE A 460 -27.06 11.73 19.21
CA ILE A 460 -26.12 10.66 18.82
C ILE A 460 -24.88 11.24 18.14
N ILE A 461 -25.02 12.29 17.33
CA ILE A 461 -23.91 12.97 16.61
C ILE A 461 -22.68 13.28 17.49
N PRO A 462 -22.80 13.98 18.64
CA PRO A 462 -21.64 14.27 19.48
C PRO A 462 -21.04 13.01 20.11
N LEU A 463 -21.86 12.01 20.45
CA LEU A 463 -21.40 10.77 21.07
C LEU A 463 -20.57 9.94 20.09
N GLU A 464 -21.00 9.87 18.82
CA GLU A 464 -20.26 9.28 17.71
C GLU A 464 -18.86 9.89 17.59
N ARG A 465 -18.81 11.23 17.50
CA ARG A 465 -17.52 11.93 17.38
C ARG A 465 -16.62 11.73 18.60
N LEU A 466 -17.22 11.58 19.78
CA LEU A 466 -16.48 11.43 21.04
C LEU A 466 -15.72 10.10 21.08
N PHE A 467 -16.39 8.97 20.80
CA PHE A 467 -15.71 7.68 20.80
C PHE A 467 -14.77 7.51 19.59
N ASP A 468 -15.02 8.17 18.44
CA ASP A 468 -14.13 8.18 17.28
C ASP A 468 -12.81 8.91 17.61
N TYR A 469 -12.88 10.12 18.21
CA TYR A 469 -11.69 10.83 18.72
C TYR A 469 -10.95 10.00 19.79
N CYS A 470 -11.68 9.43 20.73
CA CYS A 470 -11.11 8.55 21.75
C CYS A 470 -10.45 7.30 21.15
N GLY A 471 -11.04 6.72 20.10
CA GLY A 471 -10.47 5.61 19.34
C GLY A 471 -9.14 6.01 18.69
N GLU A 472 -9.05 7.18 18.06
CA GLU A 472 -7.81 7.72 17.50
C GLU A 472 -6.73 7.92 18.57
N GLN A 473 -7.11 8.41 19.76
CA GLN A 473 -6.17 8.51 20.90
C GLN A 473 -5.68 7.15 21.39
N MET A 474 -6.39 6.05 21.10
CA MET A 474 -5.96 4.70 21.47
C MET A 474 -4.76 4.22 20.63
N ALA A 475 -4.54 4.80 19.45
CA ALA A 475 -3.43 4.45 18.55
C ALA A 475 -2.05 4.62 19.21
N PHE A 476 -1.90 5.66 20.02
CA PHE A 476 -0.66 5.93 20.76
C PHE A 476 -0.37 4.86 21.83
N TYR A 477 -1.38 4.18 22.36
CA TYR A 477 -1.25 3.20 23.44
C TYR A 477 -1.15 1.76 22.94
N CYS A 478 -1.95 1.41 21.94
CA CYS A 478 -2.11 0.03 21.48
C CYS A 478 -1.32 -0.30 20.20
N GLY A 479 -0.81 0.72 19.49
CA GLY A 479 -0.21 0.56 18.17
C GLY A 479 -1.23 0.63 17.04
N LYS A 480 -0.73 0.76 15.80
CA LYS A 480 -1.55 1.06 14.62
C LYS A 480 -2.60 -0.01 14.37
N ASP A 481 -2.18 -1.27 14.20
CA ASP A 481 -3.08 -2.32 13.72
C ASP A 481 -4.20 -2.65 14.72
N LEU A 482 -3.86 -2.80 16.01
CA LEU A 482 -4.86 -3.04 17.05
C LEU A 482 -5.78 -1.82 17.23
N SER A 483 -5.25 -0.61 17.10
CA SER A 483 -6.06 0.61 17.16
C SER A 483 -6.98 0.75 15.95
N ASP A 484 -6.52 0.40 14.75
CA ASP A 484 -7.35 0.41 13.56
C ASP A 484 -8.51 -0.58 13.71
N LEU A 485 -8.26 -1.78 14.26
CA LEU A 485 -9.34 -2.73 14.59
C LEU A 485 -10.32 -2.14 15.62
N ILE A 486 -9.84 -1.49 16.68
CA ILE A 486 -10.67 -0.84 17.69
C ILE A 486 -11.52 0.25 17.05
N ILE A 487 -10.92 1.14 16.26
CA ILE A 487 -11.60 2.25 15.59
C ILE A 487 -12.65 1.73 14.60
N ILE A 488 -12.32 0.73 13.77
CA ILE A 488 -13.27 0.10 12.84
C ILE A 488 -14.45 -0.48 13.63
N THR A 489 -14.19 -1.13 14.77
CA THR A 489 -15.25 -1.70 15.62
C THR A 489 -16.12 -0.62 16.28
N LEU A 490 -15.51 0.45 16.77
CA LEU A 490 -16.22 1.59 17.37
C LEU A 490 -17.05 2.33 16.33
N ASN A 491 -16.54 2.54 15.12
CA ASN A 491 -17.28 3.25 14.07
C ASN A 491 -18.46 2.46 13.52
N ASN A 492 -18.49 1.14 13.71
CA ASN A 492 -19.66 0.29 13.44
C ASN A 492 -20.62 0.15 14.64
N ILE A 493 -20.32 0.76 15.81
CA ILE A 493 -21.07 0.49 17.04
C ILE A 493 -22.44 1.13 17.05
N VAL A 494 -22.62 2.28 16.38
CA VAL A 494 -23.90 2.97 16.26
C VAL A 494 -24.87 2.07 15.50
N GLU A 495 -24.43 1.58 14.34
CA GLU A 495 -25.17 0.69 13.46
C GLU A 495 -25.45 -0.65 14.12
N ALA A 496 -24.45 -1.23 14.80
CA ALA A 496 -24.63 -2.49 15.50
C ALA A 496 -25.64 -2.35 16.64
N THR A 497 -25.61 -1.25 17.37
CA THR A 497 -26.56 -0.99 18.46
C THR A 497 -27.97 -0.79 17.92
N LEU A 498 -28.14 0.02 16.86
CA LEU A 498 -29.42 0.19 16.18
C LEU A 498 -29.96 -1.15 15.66
N ALA A 499 -29.11 -1.96 15.03
CA ALA A 499 -29.47 -3.28 14.52
C ALA A 499 -29.88 -4.26 15.65
N ILE A 500 -29.17 -4.26 16.77
CA ILE A 500 -29.52 -5.07 17.95
C ILE A 500 -30.87 -4.63 18.52
N ILE A 501 -31.13 -3.32 18.63
CA ILE A 501 -32.41 -2.80 19.13
C ILE A 501 -33.55 -3.20 18.19
N LEU A 502 -33.38 -3.06 16.87
CA LEU A 502 -34.37 -3.52 15.88
C LEU A 502 -34.63 -5.02 15.99
N LEU A 503 -33.57 -5.82 16.19
CA LEU A 503 -33.70 -7.27 16.42
C LEU A 503 -34.49 -7.57 17.70
N ILE A 504 -34.22 -6.84 18.79
CA ILE A 504 -34.91 -6.99 20.08
C ILE A 504 -36.40 -6.62 19.93
N LYS A 505 -36.71 -5.52 19.23
CA LYS A 505 -38.06 -5.05 18.94
C LYS A 505 -38.79 -5.84 17.84
N ASN A 506 -38.17 -6.90 17.29
CA ASN A 506 -38.73 -7.76 16.25
C ASN A 506 -39.02 -7.04 14.91
N GLN A 507 -38.35 -5.92 14.64
CA GLN A 507 -38.46 -5.18 13.40
C GLN A 507 -37.48 -5.73 12.35
N TYR A 508 -37.64 -7.02 12.00
CA TYR A 508 -36.65 -7.74 11.18
C TYR A 508 -36.51 -7.20 9.77
N ARG A 509 -37.59 -6.68 9.17
CA ARG A 509 -37.53 -6.13 7.81
C ARG A 509 -36.72 -4.83 7.78
N ILE A 510 -36.99 -3.93 8.72
CA ILE A 510 -36.21 -2.71 8.92
C ILE A 510 -34.76 -3.06 9.24
N LEU A 511 -34.50 -4.09 10.06
CA LEU A 511 -33.15 -4.59 10.33
C LEU A 511 -32.41 -5.05 9.07
N GLN A 512 -33.05 -5.85 8.20
CA GLN A 512 -32.43 -6.28 6.94
C GLN A 512 -32.10 -5.09 6.02
N ALA A 513 -33.06 -4.18 5.85
CA ALA A 513 -32.84 -2.95 5.06
C ALA A 513 -31.72 -2.10 5.66
N THR A 514 -31.64 -2.01 6.99
CA THR A 514 -30.57 -1.31 7.71
C THR A 514 -29.22 -1.98 7.47
N ILE A 515 -29.13 -3.31 7.49
CA ILE A 515 -27.87 -4.00 7.23
C ILE A 515 -27.33 -3.66 5.85
N ILE A 516 -28.18 -3.71 4.82
CA ILE A 516 -27.77 -3.36 3.46
C ILE A 516 -27.45 -1.87 3.35
N GLY A 517 -28.26 -1.01 3.97
CA GLY A 517 -28.06 0.43 3.98
C GLY A 517 -26.73 0.84 4.59
N VAL A 518 -26.32 0.20 5.69
CA VAL A 518 -25.03 0.41 6.35
C VAL A 518 -23.87 -0.01 5.45
N ILE A 519 -23.98 -1.16 4.77
CA ILE A 519 -22.92 -1.57 3.83
C ILE A 519 -22.84 -0.59 2.65
N VAL A 520 -23.98 -0.20 2.08
CA VAL A 520 -24.04 0.75 0.95
C VAL A 520 -23.53 2.13 1.35
N LEU A 521 -23.82 2.59 2.57
CA LEU A 521 -23.29 3.83 3.15
C LEU A 521 -21.75 3.80 3.20
N HIS A 522 -21.19 2.72 3.76
CA HIS A 522 -19.74 2.52 3.89
C HIS A 522 -19.03 2.28 2.55
N LEU A 523 -19.76 1.80 1.54
CA LEU A 523 -19.24 1.62 0.19
C LEU A 523 -19.32 2.91 -0.65
N LEU A 524 -20.38 3.70 -0.52
CA LEU A 524 -20.63 4.81 -1.46
C LEU A 524 -20.52 6.18 -0.80
N LEU A 525 -21.30 6.45 0.24
CA LEU A 525 -21.46 7.81 0.75
C LEU A 525 -20.21 8.26 1.52
N ILE A 526 -19.71 7.44 2.44
CA ILE A 526 -18.53 7.77 3.25
C ILE A 526 -17.28 7.93 2.38
N PRO A 527 -16.86 6.93 1.58
CA PRO A 527 -15.70 7.09 0.71
C PRO A 527 -15.94 8.14 -0.39
N GLY A 528 -17.16 8.26 -0.92
CA GLY A 528 -17.48 9.28 -1.92
C GLY A 528 -17.32 10.71 -1.40
N THR A 529 -17.81 11.01 -0.19
CA THR A 529 -17.61 12.31 0.46
C THR A 529 -16.15 12.55 0.83
N ALA A 530 -15.42 11.51 1.23
CA ALA A 530 -13.98 11.57 1.46
C ALA A 530 -13.20 11.91 0.18
N PHE A 531 -13.52 11.28 -0.96
CA PHE A 531 -12.89 11.56 -2.25
C PHE A 531 -13.23 12.95 -2.78
N ILE A 532 -14.45 13.44 -2.55
CA ILE A 532 -14.82 14.82 -2.90
C ILE A 532 -14.02 15.81 -2.06
N THR A 533 -13.99 15.63 -0.74
CA THR A 533 -13.37 16.61 0.18
C THR A 533 -11.84 16.56 0.16
N GLY A 534 -11.26 15.36 0.02
CA GLY A 534 -9.82 15.13 -0.09
C GLY A 534 -9.28 15.39 -1.50
N GLY A 535 -9.99 14.95 -2.55
CA GLY A 535 -9.62 15.14 -3.96
C GLY A 535 -9.93 16.53 -4.52
N ALA A 536 -10.63 17.41 -3.80
CA ALA A 536 -10.97 18.75 -4.28
C ALA A 536 -9.76 19.65 -4.61
N ARG A 537 -8.55 19.31 -4.13
CA ARG A 537 -7.34 20.13 -4.30
C ARG A 537 -6.15 19.38 -4.89
N ILE A 538 -6.29 18.10 -5.19
CA ILE A 538 -5.21 17.22 -5.69
C ILE A 538 -5.72 16.43 -6.90
N MET A 539 -4.84 16.13 -7.85
CA MET A 539 -5.20 15.45 -9.10
C MET A 539 -5.72 14.03 -8.86
N SER A 540 -5.10 13.33 -7.93
CA SER A 540 -5.50 12.01 -7.45
C SER A 540 -5.05 11.83 -6.00
N GLN A 541 -5.74 10.97 -5.26
CA GLN A 541 -5.38 10.49 -3.93
C GLN A 541 -4.95 9.04 -4.05
N ASP A 542 -3.74 8.71 -3.62
CA ASP A 542 -3.27 7.32 -3.62
C ASP A 542 -3.89 6.54 -2.44
N LEU A 543 -4.33 5.32 -2.73
CA LEU A 543 -4.81 4.33 -1.77
C LEU A 543 -3.74 3.28 -1.53
N THR A 544 -3.59 2.82 -0.29
CA THR A 544 -2.53 1.86 0.08
C THR A 544 -2.75 0.48 -0.58
N PRO A 545 -1.85 -0.03 -1.44
CA PRO A 545 -2.13 -1.19 -2.32
C PRO A 545 -2.33 -2.53 -1.62
N HIS A 546 -1.68 -2.77 -0.47
CA HIS A 546 -1.64 -4.09 0.19
C HIS A 546 -2.95 -4.46 0.90
N ILE A 547 -3.59 -3.48 1.55
CA ILE A 547 -4.87 -3.66 2.26
C ILE A 547 -6.02 -3.80 1.26
N ASN A 548 -5.93 -3.14 0.10
CA ASN A 548 -7.01 -3.10 -0.89
C ASN A 548 -7.32 -4.48 -1.50
N GLU A 549 -6.31 -5.29 -1.87
CA GLU A 549 -6.55 -6.56 -2.60
C GLU A 549 -7.31 -7.61 -1.77
N LEU A 550 -6.93 -7.77 -0.49
CA LEU A 550 -7.66 -8.65 0.42
C LEU A 550 -9.06 -8.09 0.70
N ASN A 551 -9.18 -6.77 0.93
CA ASN A 551 -10.47 -6.13 1.18
C ASN A 551 -11.44 -6.26 0.00
N HIS A 552 -10.98 -6.16 -1.26
CA HIS A 552 -11.79 -6.46 -2.44
C HIS A 552 -12.33 -7.89 -2.44
N THR A 553 -11.48 -8.86 -2.08
CA THR A 553 -11.85 -10.27 -2.02
C THR A 553 -12.87 -10.53 -0.91
N LEU A 554 -12.63 -10.01 0.28
CA LEU A 554 -13.51 -10.15 1.45
C LEU A 554 -14.87 -9.47 1.25
N LEU A 555 -14.87 -8.27 0.67
CA LEU A 555 -16.10 -7.55 0.33
C LEU A 555 -16.92 -8.32 -0.71
N THR A 556 -16.27 -8.78 -1.78
CA THR A 556 -16.93 -9.59 -2.82
C THR A 556 -17.53 -10.86 -2.23
N MET A 557 -16.82 -11.52 -1.32
CA MET A 557 -17.34 -12.70 -0.62
C MET A 557 -18.57 -12.36 0.24
N GLY A 558 -18.53 -11.27 1.00
CA GLY A 558 -19.66 -10.80 1.80
C GLY A 558 -20.90 -10.56 0.95
N VAL A 559 -20.75 -9.86 -0.18
CA VAL A 559 -21.86 -9.59 -1.11
C VAL A 559 -22.38 -10.86 -1.78
N LEU A 560 -21.49 -11.75 -2.27
CA LEU A 560 -21.91 -13.01 -2.90
C LEU A 560 -22.64 -13.93 -1.91
N SER A 561 -22.31 -13.86 -0.63
CA SER A 561 -23.04 -14.59 0.42
C SER A 561 -24.49 -14.10 0.56
N ILE A 562 -24.79 -12.84 0.28
CA ILE A 562 -26.16 -12.30 0.30
C ILE A 562 -26.88 -12.61 -1.03
N VAL A 563 -26.16 -12.67 -2.14
CA VAL A 563 -26.71 -12.99 -3.47
C VAL A 563 -27.24 -14.43 -3.54
N LEU A 564 -26.52 -15.40 -2.96
CA LEU A 564 -26.89 -16.83 -3.08
C LEU A 564 -28.29 -17.16 -2.52
N PRO A 565 -28.66 -16.73 -1.30
CA PRO A 565 -30.02 -16.88 -0.75
C PRO A 565 -31.11 -16.31 -1.67
N ALA A 566 -30.92 -15.10 -2.17
CA ALA A 566 -31.89 -14.43 -3.03
C ALA A 566 -31.99 -15.09 -4.41
N ALA A 567 -30.85 -15.50 -4.99
CA ALA A 567 -30.82 -16.23 -6.27
C ALA A 567 -31.48 -17.61 -6.14
N PHE A 568 -31.25 -18.31 -5.03
CA PHE A 568 -31.91 -19.58 -4.72
C PHE A 568 -33.42 -19.41 -4.61
N PHE A 569 -33.88 -18.39 -3.89
CA PHE A 569 -35.31 -18.04 -3.81
C PHE A 569 -35.90 -17.74 -5.19
N ALA A 570 -35.27 -16.86 -5.97
CA ALA A 570 -35.74 -16.47 -7.30
C ALA A 570 -35.73 -17.60 -8.34
N ALA A 571 -34.88 -18.61 -8.16
CA ALA A 571 -34.84 -19.81 -9.00
C ALA A 571 -35.98 -20.78 -8.66
N LEU A 572 -36.24 -20.98 -7.36
CA LEU A 572 -37.38 -21.77 -6.90
C LEU A 572 -38.71 -21.13 -7.30
N ASP A 573 -38.81 -19.81 -7.16
CA ASP A 573 -40.03 -19.07 -7.49
C ASP A 573 -40.44 -19.27 -8.95
N ARG A 574 -39.52 -19.01 -9.88
CA ARG A 574 -39.71 -19.27 -11.31
C ARG A 574 -40.06 -20.72 -11.62
N GLY A 575 -39.40 -21.68 -10.96
CA GLY A 575 -39.67 -23.11 -11.15
C GLY A 575 -41.09 -23.51 -10.70
N THR A 576 -41.56 -22.96 -9.58
CA THR A 576 -42.90 -23.21 -9.09
C THR A 576 -43.98 -22.49 -9.88
N SER A 577 -43.80 -21.23 -10.30
CA SER A 577 -44.77 -20.53 -11.16
C SER A 577 -45.02 -21.29 -12.46
N ALA A 578 -43.95 -21.81 -13.11
CA ALA A 578 -44.05 -22.62 -14.32
C ALA A 578 -44.78 -23.97 -14.10
N ALA A 579 -44.63 -24.58 -12.93
CA ALA A 579 -45.32 -25.82 -12.57
C ALA A 579 -46.79 -25.58 -12.15
N THR A 580 -47.12 -24.41 -11.61
CA THR A 580 -48.48 -24.09 -11.14
C THR A 580 -49.40 -23.71 -12.32
N GLU A 581 -48.86 -23.09 -13.37
CA GLU A 581 -49.57 -22.84 -14.64
C GLU A 581 -50.06 -24.13 -15.32
N THR A 582 -49.41 -25.27 -15.08
CA THR A 582 -49.76 -26.57 -15.68
C THR A 582 -50.74 -27.41 -14.85
N ALA A 583 -50.95 -27.09 -13.56
CA ALA A 583 -51.66 -27.98 -12.62
C ALA A 583 -52.98 -27.46 -12.03
N GLY A 584 -53.32 -26.18 -12.14
CA GLY A 584 -54.67 -25.67 -11.85
C GLY A 584 -55.19 -25.77 -10.39
N GLU A 585 -54.38 -26.21 -9.43
CA GLU A 585 -54.72 -26.26 -7.99
C GLU A 585 -53.81 -25.36 -7.13
N ALA A 586 -54.38 -24.85 -6.04
CA ALA A 586 -54.07 -23.59 -5.38
C ALA A 586 -52.88 -23.58 -4.39
N GLY A 587 -52.17 -22.45 -4.36
CA GLY A 587 -51.31 -21.98 -3.27
C GLY A 587 -49.81 -21.89 -3.63
N PRO A 588 -49.11 -20.78 -3.36
CA PRO A 588 -47.67 -20.68 -3.63
C PRO A 588 -46.89 -21.66 -2.73
N ILE A 589 -46.42 -22.76 -3.32
CA ILE A 589 -45.65 -23.84 -2.66
C ILE A 589 -44.40 -23.32 -1.92
N LEU A 590 -43.87 -22.17 -2.34
CA LEU A 590 -42.67 -21.54 -1.78
C LEU A 590 -42.87 -20.97 -0.38
N LEU A 591 -44.08 -20.49 -0.05
CA LEU A 591 -44.39 -19.84 1.21
C LEU A 591 -44.86 -20.89 2.22
N SER A 592 -43.95 -21.79 2.59
CA SER A 592 -44.20 -22.85 3.57
C SER A 592 -43.25 -22.76 4.76
N ASP A 593 -43.70 -23.26 5.92
CA ASP A 593 -42.87 -23.31 7.13
C ASP A 593 -41.63 -24.20 6.95
N GLU A 594 -41.70 -25.22 6.09
CA GLU A 594 -40.58 -26.08 5.75
C GLU A 594 -39.51 -25.33 4.93
N MET A 595 -39.95 -24.57 3.93
CA MET A 595 -39.05 -23.69 3.17
C MET A 595 -38.43 -22.64 4.09
N ARG A 596 -39.21 -22.00 4.96
CA ARG A 596 -38.69 -21.06 5.95
C ARG A 596 -37.64 -21.71 6.86
N GLY A 597 -37.90 -22.92 7.33
CA GLY A 597 -36.96 -23.70 8.12
C GLY A 597 -35.63 -23.92 7.38
N SER A 598 -35.70 -24.22 6.08
CA SER A 598 -34.53 -24.36 5.21
C SER A 598 -33.76 -23.03 5.06
N PHE A 599 -34.49 -21.92 4.85
CA PHE A 599 -33.91 -20.57 4.78
C PHE A 599 -33.17 -20.17 6.07
N LEU A 600 -33.76 -20.46 7.22
CA LEU A 600 -33.13 -20.23 8.53
C LEU A 600 -31.91 -21.14 8.72
N ALA A 601 -31.99 -22.42 8.35
CA ALA A 601 -30.92 -23.38 8.52
C ALA A 601 -29.68 -23.00 7.70
N PHE A 602 -29.83 -22.69 6.41
CA PHE A 602 -28.67 -22.25 5.62
C PHE A 602 -28.17 -20.90 6.10
N SER A 603 -29.04 -19.95 6.49
CA SER A 603 -28.61 -18.62 6.95
C SER A 603 -27.71 -18.73 8.19
N ARG A 604 -28.05 -19.63 9.11
CA ARG A 604 -27.22 -19.94 10.30
C ARG A 604 -25.89 -20.58 9.91
N GLY A 605 -25.91 -21.53 8.97
CA GLY A 605 -24.68 -22.15 8.45
C GLY A 605 -23.75 -21.13 7.78
N MET A 606 -24.32 -20.25 6.96
CA MET A 606 -23.59 -19.15 6.32
C MET A 606 -23.03 -18.17 7.34
N ALA A 607 -23.79 -17.81 8.38
CA ALA A 607 -23.30 -16.94 9.46
C ALA A 607 -22.04 -17.51 10.13
N VAL A 608 -22.02 -18.81 10.44
CA VAL A 608 -20.81 -19.45 11.01
C VAL A 608 -19.62 -19.37 10.05
N ILE A 609 -19.83 -19.67 8.76
CA ILE A 609 -18.77 -19.61 7.75
C ILE A 609 -18.22 -18.20 7.60
N LEU A 610 -19.09 -17.19 7.50
CA LEU A 610 -18.70 -15.78 7.38
C LEU A 610 -17.91 -15.32 8.60
N LEU A 611 -18.33 -15.70 9.82
CA LEU A 611 -17.62 -15.37 11.04
C LEU A 611 -16.23 -16.01 11.10
N VAL A 612 -16.11 -17.29 10.70
CA VAL A 612 -14.81 -17.98 10.61
C VAL A 612 -13.92 -17.27 9.59
N MET A 613 -14.45 -16.91 8.42
CA MET A 613 -13.70 -16.15 7.41
C MET A 613 -13.24 -14.79 7.93
N TYR A 614 -14.10 -14.06 8.66
CA TYR A 614 -13.72 -12.82 9.29
C TYR A 614 -12.58 -13.01 10.28
N ILE A 615 -12.69 -14.00 11.19
CA ILE A 615 -11.65 -14.30 12.17
C ILE A 615 -10.34 -14.69 11.47
N CYS A 616 -10.39 -15.58 10.48
CA CYS A 616 -9.21 -15.94 9.69
C CYS A 616 -8.60 -14.73 8.98
N SER A 617 -9.42 -13.84 8.41
CA SER A 617 -8.93 -12.61 7.76
C SER A 617 -8.27 -11.66 8.74
N ARG A 618 -8.82 -11.49 9.95
CA ARG A 618 -8.23 -10.64 10.99
C ARG A 618 -6.97 -11.26 11.57
N ILE A 619 -6.94 -12.58 11.79
CA ILE A 619 -5.70 -13.29 12.14
C ILE A 619 -4.67 -13.10 11.05
N TYR A 620 -5.01 -13.23 9.77
CA TYR A 620 -4.05 -13.02 8.69
C TYR A 620 -3.55 -11.57 8.59
N ILE A 621 -4.42 -10.58 8.76
CA ILE A 621 -4.05 -9.15 8.70
C ILE A 621 -3.19 -8.76 9.91
N HIS A 622 -3.50 -9.28 11.11
CA HIS A 622 -2.78 -8.94 12.33
C HIS A 622 -1.59 -9.86 12.60
N ASP A 623 -1.63 -11.12 12.17
CA ASP A 623 -0.63 -12.17 12.42
C ASP A 623 -0.39 -12.99 11.13
N PRO A 624 0.11 -12.36 10.05
CA PRO A 624 0.39 -13.07 8.81
C PRO A 624 1.47 -14.14 9.04
N PRO A 625 1.35 -15.34 8.43
CA PRO A 625 2.31 -16.43 8.65
C PRO A 625 3.73 -16.06 8.16
N GLY A 626 4.69 -15.99 9.10
CA GLY A 626 6.11 -15.66 8.93
C GLY A 626 6.83 -15.59 10.30
N GLU A 627 8.17 -15.49 10.35
CA GLU A 627 8.89 -15.26 11.62
C GLU A 627 8.81 -13.77 12.01
N ASP A 628 7.69 -13.34 12.60
CA ASP A 628 7.55 -12.25 13.60
C ASP A 628 6.06 -11.87 13.79
N ASN A 629 5.57 -12.12 15.00
CA ASN A 629 4.15 -12.15 15.37
C ASN A 629 3.48 -10.76 15.43
N ALA A 630 2.13 -10.75 15.52
CA ALA A 630 1.17 -9.62 15.58
C ALA A 630 1.44 -8.38 16.47
N PHE A 631 2.50 -8.39 17.25
CA PHE A 631 2.89 -7.31 18.15
C PHE A 631 4.25 -6.71 17.78
N GLN A 632 4.80 -7.10 16.64
CA GLN A 632 5.99 -6.52 16.03
C GLN A 632 5.64 -6.12 14.59
N PRO A 633 5.89 -4.87 14.18
CA PRO A 633 5.77 -4.50 12.77
C PRO A 633 6.69 -5.40 11.95
N HIS A 634 6.11 -6.11 10.98
CA HIS A 634 6.85 -6.93 10.04
C HIS A 634 7.97 -6.10 9.40
N ALA A 635 9.17 -6.67 9.26
CA ALA A 635 10.33 -5.97 8.69
C ALA A 635 10.11 -5.46 7.23
N GLU A 636 9.07 -5.95 6.55
CA GLU A 636 8.67 -5.64 5.18
C GLU A 636 7.40 -4.75 5.12
N LEU A 637 6.97 -4.16 6.25
CA LEU A 637 5.87 -3.20 6.24
C LEU A 637 6.20 -2.04 5.28
N PRO A 638 5.27 -1.62 4.39
CA PRO A 638 5.47 -0.46 3.52
C PRO A 638 5.98 0.74 4.32
N ALA A 639 6.92 1.50 3.75
CA ALA A 639 7.59 2.61 4.45
C ALA A 639 6.59 3.59 5.09
N THR A 640 5.44 3.82 4.46
CA THR A 640 4.34 4.66 4.96
C THR A 640 3.68 4.15 6.25
N ILE A 641 3.55 2.82 6.41
CA ILE A 641 2.97 2.22 7.62
C ILE A 641 3.99 2.24 8.75
N ARG A 642 5.27 1.97 8.44
CA ARG A 642 6.36 2.06 9.42
C ARG A 642 6.58 3.47 9.93
N GLU A 643 6.61 4.47 9.04
CA GLU A 643 6.73 5.89 9.41
C GLU A 643 5.54 6.33 10.27
N HIS A 644 4.32 5.87 9.95
CA HIS A 644 3.15 6.14 10.79
C HIS A 644 3.26 5.49 12.17
N GLU A 645 3.78 4.26 12.26
CA GLU A 645 3.97 3.59 13.52
C GLU A 645 5.07 4.24 14.38
N GLU A 646 6.15 4.72 13.75
CA GLU A 646 7.19 5.53 14.38
C GLU A 646 6.63 6.87 14.87
N LYS A 647 5.83 7.57 14.05
CA LYS A 647 5.11 8.79 14.45
C LYS A 647 4.25 8.53 15.69
N LEU A 648 3.43 7.47 15.68
CA LEU A 648 2.62 7.08 16.84
C LEU A 648 3.45 6.65 18.06
N ALA A 649 4.71 6.23 17.88
CA ALA A 649 5.61 5.87 18.96
C ALA A 649 6.32 7.10 19.56
N HIS A 650 6.51 8.17 18.78
CA HIS A 650 7.20 9.39 19.21
C HIS A 650 6.24 10.50 19.68
N GLU A 651 5.06 10.62 19.07
CA GLU A 651 4.05 11.58 19.47
C GLU A 651 3.40 11.21 20.81
N GLU A 652 2.99 12.23 21.58
CA GLU A 652 2.31 12.04 22.85
C GLU A 652 0.79 12.11 22.66
N PRO A 653 0.02 11.17 23.22
CA PRO A 653 -1.44 11.29 23.21
C PRO A 653 -1.90 12.51 24.01
N GLU A 654 -3.08 13.00 23.68
CA GLU A 654 -3.72 14.14 24.37
C GLU A 654 -4.56 13.69 25.57
N VAL A 655 -4.95 12.41 25.63
CA VAL A 655 -5.87 11.85 26.61
C VAL A 655 -5.26 10.64 27.30
N ASN A 656 -5.39 10.55 28.63
CA ASN A 656 -4.99 9.39 29.43
C ASN A 656 -5.75 8.11 29.03
N GLN A 657 -5.06 6.97 28.88
CA GLN A 657 -5.64 5.70 28.41
C GLN A 657 -6.85 5.22 29.21
N TRP A 658 -6.83 5.37 30.55
CA TRP A 658 -7.93 4.90 31.38
C TRP A 658 -9.14 5.82 31.30
N VAL A 659 -8.90 7.13 31.27
CA VAL A 659 -9.95 8.12 31.02
C VAL A 659 -10.57 7.88 29.65
N ASN A 660 -9.73 7.59 28.65
CA ASN A 660 -10.14 7.29 27.29
C ASN A 660 -11.10 6.09 27.24
N ILE A 661 -10.71 4.95 27.85
CA ILE A 661 -11.54 3.74 27.91
C ILE A 661 -12.87 4.00 28.64
N ILE A 662 -12.82 4.70 29.78
CA ILE A 662 -14.03 5.01 30.57
C ILE A 662 -14.99 5.90 29.76
N VAL A 663 -14.48 6.93 29.08
CA VAL A 663 -15.29 7.82 28.26
C VAL A 663 -15.89 7.07 27.06
N ILE A 664 -15.14 6.18 26.40
CA ILE A 664 -15.69 5.31 25.34
C ILE A 664 -16.87 4.49 25.88
N ILE A 665 -16.69 3.78 27.00
CA ILE A 665 -17.73 2.93 27.59
C ILE A 665 -18.98 3.75 27.96
N ILE A 666 -18.79 4.90 28.60
CA ILE A 666 -19.89 5.79 28.98
C ILE A 666 -20.61 6.32 27.74
N SER A 667 -19.86 6.77 26.73
CA SER A 667 -20.43 7.35 25.50
C SER A 667 -21.25 6.32 24.73
N VAL A 668 -20.73 5.10 24.59
CA VAL A 668 -21.45 3.98 23.98
C VAL A 668 -22.71 3.61 24.77
N GLY A 669 -22.64 3.61 26.11
CA GLY A 669 -23.82 3.36 26.96
C GLY A 669 -24.90 4.42 26.81
N LEU A 670 -24.52 5.70 26.84
CA LEU A 670 -25.44 6.83 26.62
C LEU A 670 -26.04 6.81 25.21
N MET A 671 -25.22 6.47 24.21
CA MET A 671 -25.64 6.32 22.83
C MET A 671 -26.66 5.18 22.71
N ALA A 672 -26.43 4.03 23.34
CA ALA A 672 -27.34 2.89 23.28
C ALA A 672 -28.74 3.20 23.84
N VAL A 673 -28.81 3.86 25.00
CA VAL A 673 -30.08 4.32 25.59
C VAL A 673 -30.78 5.31 24.65
N THR A 674 -30.03 6.26 24.09
CA THR A 674 -30.60 7.27 23.18
C THR A 674 -31.05 6.67 21.84
N ALA A 675 -30.31 5.68 21.34
CA ALA A 675 -30.67 4.93 20.14
C ALA A 675 -31.95 4.11 20.33
N GLU A 676 -32.21 3.60 21.54
CA GLU A 676 -33.47 2.92 21.85
C GLU A 676 -34.67 3.86 21.72
N PHE A 677 -34.54 5.10 22.24
CA PHE A 677 -35.57 6.13 22.10
C PHE A 677 -35.77 6.54 20.64
N LEU A 678 -34.68 6.65 19.88
CA LEU A 678 -34.75 6.89 18.43
C LEU A 678 -35.57 5.80 17.74
N VAL A 679 -35.23 4.52 17.93
CA VAL A 679 -35.91 3.38 17.29
C VAL A 679 -37.34 3.19 17.80
N GLU A 680 -37.68 3.63 19.01
CA GLU A 680 -39.08 3.63 19.45
C GLU A 680 -39.94 4.66 18.72
N SER A 681 -39.36 5.85 18.51
CA SER A 681 -40.07 6.93 17.82
C SER A 681 -40.22 6.69 16.31
N THR A 682 -39.40 5.82 15.69
CA THR A 682 -39.44 5.59 14.23
C THR A 682 -40.79 5.09 13.73
N GLU A 683 -41.44 4.17 14.44
CA GLU A 683 -42.72 3.58 14.03
C GLU A 683 -43.83 4.65 13.97
N SER A 684 -43.85 5.57 14.93
CA SER A 684 -44.78 6.69 14.92
C SER A 684 -44.47 7.70 13.81
N VAL A 685 -43.18 7.93 13.53
CA VAL A 685 -42.73 8.83 12.46
C VAL A 685 -43.06 8.27 11.08
N THR A 686 -42.84 6.98 10.84
CA THR A 686 -43.16 6.34 9.54
C THR A 686 -44.65 6.37 9.25
N HIS A 687 -45.49 6.07 10.24
CA HIS A 687 -46.95 6.10 10.07
C HIS A 687 -47.48 7.51 9.76
N GLN A 688 -46.95 8.55 10.41
CA GLN A 688 -47.45 9.91 10.21
C GLN A 688 -46.88 10.56 8.92
N LEU A 689 -45.60 10.34 8.63
CA LEU A 689 -44.94 10.92 7.45
C LEU A 689 -45.04 10.05 6.19
N HIS A 690 -45.67 8.87 6.29
CA HIS A 690 -45.82 7.90 5.20
C HIS A 690 -44.47 7.50 4.56
N ILE A 691 -43.44 7.35 5.39
CA ILE A 691 -42.09 6.96 4.95
C ILE A 691 -42.05 5.43 4.81
N PRO A 692 -41.66 4.87 3.65
CA PRO A 692 -41.51 3.43 3.47
C PRO A 692 -40.48 2.83 4.45
N GLU A 693 -40.78 1.66 5.02
CA GLU A 693 -39.87 0.94 5.93
C GLU A 693 -38.54 0.61 5.25
N GLU A 694 -38.58 0.25 3.96
CA GLU A 694 -37.40 -0.01 3.14
C GLU A 694 -36.51 1.23 3.05
N TRP A 695 -37.09 2.41 2.83
CA TRP A 695 -36.33 3.66 2.77
C TRP A 695 -35.78 4.07 4.14
N LEU A 696 -36.58 3.89 5.19
CA LEU A 696 -36.16 4.13 6.57
C LEU A 696 -34.91 3.31 6.92
N GLY A 697 -34.96 2.00 6.67
CA GLY A 697 -33.84 1.11 6.95
C GLY A 697 -32.66 1.32 6.00
N LEU A 698 -32.90 1.44 4.69
CA LEU A 698 -31.81 1.51 3.71
C LEU A 698 -31.08 2.86 3.72
N VAL A 699 -31.75 3.95 4.10
CA VAL A 699 -31.21 5.32 3.98
C VAL A 699 -31.15 6.02 5.33
N LEU A 700 -32.28 6.20 6.01
CA LEU A 700 -32.35 7.10 7.17
C LEU A 700 -31.55 6.60 8.38
N LEU A 701 -31.74 5.34 8.77
CA LEU A 701 -31.07 4.76 9.94
C LEU A 701 -29.54 4.66 9.76
N PRO A 702 -29.00 4.23 8.60
CA PRO A 702 -27.56 4.27 8.35
C PRO A 702 -26.99 5.68 8.39
N ILE A 703 -27.71 6.71 7.93
CA ILE A 703 -27.22 8.10 7.98
C ILE A 703 -26.96 8.56 9.42
N VAL A 704 -27.65 8.00 10.42
CA VAL A 704 -27.42 8.33 11.84
C VAL A 704 -25.97 8.12 12.24
N SER A 705 -25.32 7.07 11.75
CA SER A 705 -23.93 6.73 12.09
C SER A 705 -22.87 7.46 11.26
N PHE A 706 -23.29 8.16 10.19
CA PHE A 706 -22.43 9.04 9.41
C PHE A 706 -22.71 10.52 9.70
N ALA A 707 -23.66 10.82 10.59
CA ALA A 707 -24.14 12.18 10.77
C ALA A 707 -23.05 13.12 11.29
N ALA A 708 -22.15 12.65 12.18
CA ALA A 708 -21.05 13.47 12.66
C ALA A 708 -19.98 13.72 11.59
N ASP A 709 -19.49 12.66 10.94
CA ASP A 709 -18.51 12.75 9.86
C ASP A 709 -19.05 13.56 8.67
N GLY A 710 -20.31 13.35 8.29
CA GLY A 710 -21.02 14.10 7.26
C GLY A 710 -21.16 15.58 7.59
N ALA A 711 -21.49 15.94 8.83
CA ALA A 711 -21.54 17.33 9.27
C ALA A 711 -20.17 18.02 9.15
N ILE A 712 -19.10 17.34 9.57
CA ILE A 712 -17.72 17.84 9.43
C ILE A 712 -17.35 18.00 7.96
N ALA A 713 -17.63 17.01 7.12
CA ALA A 713 -17.34 17.03 5.69
C ALA A 713 -18.05 18.19 4.99
N ILE A 714 -19.33 18.41 5.28
CA ILE A 714 -20.13 19.52 4.72
C ILE A 714 -19.57 20.87 5.15
N ILE A 715 -19.31 21.05 6.44
CA ILE A 715 -18.75 22.31 6.96
C ILE A 715 -17.38 22.58 6.36
N TYR A 716 -16.54 21.55 6.27
CA TYR A 716 -15.23 21.65 5.63
C TYR A 716 -15.36 22.00 4.15
N PHE A 717 -16.29 21.39 3.41
CA PHE A 717 -16.56 21.71 2.01
C PHE A 717 -16.95 23.18 1.82
N PHE A 718 -17.93 23.69 2.58
CA PHE A 718 -18.33 25.09 2.51
C PHE A 718 -17.21 26.04 2.95
N ARG A 719 -16.46 25.69 4.00
CA ARG A 719 -15.31 26.47 4.45
C ARG A 719 -14.21 26.50 3.39
N SER A 720 -13.97 25.37 2.73
CA SER A 720 -13.03 25.23 1.62
C SER A 720 -13.44 26.11 0.44
N LEU A 721 -14.72 26.08 0.05
CA LEU A 721 -15.26 26.93 -1.02
C LEU A 721 -15.13 28.43 -0.68
N TYR A 722 -15.46 28.81 0.55
CA TYR A 722 -15.31 30.18 1.04
C TYR A 722 -13.84 30.64 1.02
N HIS A 723 -12.92 29.84 1.57
CA HIS A 723 -11.50 30.20 1.61
C HIS A 723 -10.82 30.12 0.24
N HIS A 724 -11.32 29.29 -0.68
CA HIS A 724 -10.89 29.29 -2.09
C HIS A 724 -11.28 30.62 -2.76
N TYR A 725 -12.50 31.10 -2.52
CA TYR A 725 -12.95 32.41 -2.98
C TYR A 725 -12.11 33.57 -2.39
N PHE A 726 -11.66 33.46 -1.14
CA PHE A 726 -10.84 34.48 -0.44
C PHE A 726 -9.31 34.24 -0.43
N ARG A 727 -8.81 33.24 -1.17
CA ARG A 727 -7.37 32.87 -1.27
C ARG A 727 -6.62 32.70 0.06
N THR A 728 -7.28 32.14 1.08
CA THR A 728 -6.63 31.81 2.36
C THR A 728 -6.33 30.30 2.42
N PRO A 729 -5.11 29.87 2.77
CA PRO A 729 -4.79 28.45 2.87
C PRO A 729 -5.54 27.81 4.05
N ILE A 730 -6.19 26.66 3.80
CA ILE A 730 -6.72 25.80 4.86
C ILE A 730 -5.92 24.50 4.83
N LYS A 731 -5.47 24.03 5.99
CA LYS A 731 -4.88 22.70 6.13
C LYS A 731 -5.89 21.64 5.64
N PRO A 732 -5.52 20.74 4.72
CA PRO A 732 -6.39 19.66 4.33
C PRO A 732 -6.76 18.84 5.57
N ILE A 733 -8.06 18.61 5.78
CA ILE A 733 -8.48 17.58 6.73
C ILE A 733 -8.20 16.24 6.06
N SER A 734 -7.50 15.35 6.74
CA SER A 734 -7.31 13.95 6.33
C SER A 734 -8.62 13.16 6.50
N LEU A 735 -9.69 13.63 5.87
CA LEU A 735 -11.00 12.99 5.80
C LEU A 735 -10.97 11.77 4.87
N ALA A 736 -9.88 11.58 4.12
CA ALA A 736 -9.56 10.38 3.35
C ALA A 736 -9.32 9.19 4.30
N ARG A 737 -10.38 8.71 4.94
CA ARG A 737 -10.33 7.50 5.76
C ARG A 737 -10.26 6.31 4.82
N ALA A 738 -9.06 5.77 4.61
CA ALA A 738 -8.80 4.46 4.00
C ALA A 738 -9.51 3.27 4.71
N ARG A 739 -10.35 3.56 5.73
CA ARG A 739 -11.05 2.62 6.61
C ARG A 739 -12.48 2.29 6.16
N ALA A 740 -13.07 3.03 5.21
CA ALA A 740 -14.49 2.85 4.86
C ALA A 740 -14.82 1.47 4.26
N ILE A 741 -13.89 0.90 3.49
CA ILE A 741 -14.04 -0.46 2.95
C ILE A 741 -13.95 -1.49 4.08
N ASP A 742 -13.03 -1.32 5.05
CA ASP A 742 -12.91 -2.20 6.21
C ASP A 742 -14.17 -2.21 7.09
N LEU A 743 -14.85 -1.06 7.21
CA LEU A 743 -16.14 -0.96 7.91
C LEU A 743 -17.19 -1.83 7.22
N SER A 744 -17.29 -1.76 5.89
CA SER A 744 -18.18 -2.61 5.08
C SER A 744 -17.87 -4.10 5.24
N VAL A 745 -16.58 -4.47 5.21
CA VAL A 745 -16.11 -5.85 5.36
C VAL A 745 -16.46 -6.38 6.75
N GLN A 746 -16.19 -5.62 7.82
CA GLN A 746 -16.55 -6.02 9.18
C GLN A 746 -18.07 -6.14 9.31
N PHE A 747 -18.84 -5.20 8.78
CA PHE A 747 -20.30 -5.27 8.90
C PHE A 747 -20.88 -6.51 8.19
N SER A 748 -20.35 -6.83 7.01
CA SER A 748 -20.78 -7.99 6.20
C SER A 748 -20.33 -9.33 6.77
N LEU A 749 -19.09 -9.45 7.25
CA LEU A 749 -18.50 -10.74 7.66
C LEU A 749 -18.54 -10.99 9.17
N PHE A 750 -18.79 -9.95 9.99
CA PHE A 750 -18.89 -10.07 11.45
C PHE A 750 -20.28 -9.72 11.97
N TRP A 751 -20.73 -8.48 11.81
CA TRP A 751 -21.97 -8.01 12.46
C TRP A 751 -23.23 -8.70 11.92
N MET A 752 -23.41 -8.79 10.61
CA MET A 752 -24.55 -9.49 10.01
C MET A 752 -24.64 -10.98 10.46
N PRO A 753 -23.54 -11.75 10.46
CA PRO A 753 -23.50 -13.07 11.07
C PRO A 753 -23.83 -13.08 12.57
N VAL A 754 -23.29 -12.14 13.35
CA VAL A 754 -23.57 -12.02 14.78
C VAL A 754 -25.05 -11.78 15.02
N PHE A 755 -25.73 -10.91 14.25
CA PHE A 755 -27.17 -10.71 14.38
C PHE A 755 -27.95 -11.98 14.08
N THR A 756 -27.53 -12.74 13.07
CA THR A 756 -28.14 -14.04 12.73
C THR A 756 -27.98 -15.05 13.86
N LEU A 757 -26.81 -15.08 14.51
CA LEU A 757 -26.54 -15.97 15.64
C LEU A 757 -27.27 -15.53 16.91
N ILE A 758 -27.36 -14.22 17.20
CA ILE A 758 -28.17 -13.68 18.31
C ILE A 758 -29.64 -14.01 18.09
N ALA A 759 -30.15 -13.85 16.86
CA ALA A 759 -31.52 -14.22 16.52
C ALA A 759 -31.76 -15.73 16.72
N TRP A 760 -30.81 -16.57 16.30
CA TRP A 760 -30.91 -18.01 16.52
C TRP A 760 -30.92 -18.35 18.01
N TRP A 761 -30.04 -17.73 18.80
CA TRP A 761 -29.96 -17.92 20.25
C TRP A 761 -31.23 -17.46 20.97
N THR A 762 -31.88 -16.40 20.49
CA THR A 762 -33.14 -15.86 21.03
C THR A 762 -34.39 -16.46 20.38
N HIS A 763 -34.24 -17.50 19.56
CA HIS A 763 -35.33 -18.18 18.83
C HIS A 763 -36.16 -17.28 17.90
N LYS A 764 -35.56 -16.23 17.36
CA LYS A 764 -36.18 -15.30 16.42
C LYS A 764 -35.97 -15.73 14.96
N PRO A 765 -36.95 -15.55 14.06
CA PRO A 765 -36.91 -16.01 12.67
C PRO A 765 -36.14 -15.05 11.74
N PHE A 766 -34.96 -14.57 12.15
CA PHE A 766 -34.13 -13.73 11.29
C PHE A 766 -33.34 -14.61 10.29
N SER A 767 -33.43 -14.28 9.01
CA SER A 767 -32.72 -14.97 7.92
C SER A 767 -31.93 -14.00 7.06
N LEU A 768 -30.96 -14.51 6.32
CA LEU A 768 -30.16 -13.77 5.33
C LEU A 768 -30.83 -13.75 3.94
N LEU A 769 -32.15 -13.96 3.88
CA LEU A 769 -32.93 -13.76 2.67
C LEU A 769 -33.31 -12.28 2.58
N PHE A 770 -32.50 -11.51 1.83
CA PHE A 770 -32.74 -10.10 1.58
C PHE A 770 -33.62 -9.90 0.35
N ASP A 771 -34.20 -8.71 0.26
CA ASP A 771 -35.01 -8.27 -0.88
C ASP A 771 -34.16 -8.18 -2.15
N LEU A 772 -34.71 -8.63 -3.29
CA LEU A 772 -33.96 -8.62 -4.56
C LEU A 772 -33.46 -7.22 -4.95
N PHE A 773 -34.24 -6.17 -4.67
CA PHE A 773 -33.82 -4.78 -4.92
C PHE A 773 -32.57 -4.44 -4.08
N GLU A 774 -32.59 -4.79 -2.80
CA GLU A 774 -31.46 -4.56 -1.88
C GLU A 774 -30.20 -5.32 -2.30
N VAL A 775 -30.37 -6.58 -2.74
CA VAL A 775 -29.26 -7.40 -3.25
C VAL A 775 -28.66 -6.78 -4.50
N VAL A 776 -29.47 -6.31 -5.45
CA VAL A 776 -28.99 -5.65 -6.68
C VAL A 776 -28.26 -4.35 -6.34
N VAL A 777 -28.82 -3.52 -5.46
CA VAL A 777 -28.18 -2.29 -4.98
C VAL A 777 -26.81 -2.59 -4.38
N LEU A 778 -26.70 -3.63 -3.54
CA LEU A 778 -25.44 -4.02 -2.91
C LEU A 778 -24.41 -4.49 -3.94
N VAL A 779 -24.81 -5.32 -4.92
CA VAL A 779 -23.94 -5.79 -6.00
C VAL A 779 -23.41 -4.62 -6.84
N CYS A 780 -24.30 -3.70 -7.24
CA CYS A 780 -23.90 -2.52 -8.01
C CYS A 780 -22.96 -1.61 -7.21
N SER A 781 -23.22 -1.43 -5.92
CA SER A 781 -22.36 -0.63 -5.02
C SER A 781 -20.97 -1.23 -4.87
N CYS A 782 -20.91 -2.55 -4.64
CA CYS A 782 -19.66 -3.30 -4.53
C CYS A 782 -18.85 -3.25 -5.84
N PHE A 783 -19.52 -3.43 -6.98
CA PHE A 783 -18.86 -3.32 -8.28
C PHE A 783 -18.28 -1.92 -8.52
N LEU A 784 -19.06 -0.87 -8.22
CA LEU A 784 -18.60 0.52 -8.40
C LEU A 784 -17.38 0.82 -7.52
N VAL A 785 -17.40 0.44 -6.24
CA VAL A 785 -16.25 0.66 -5.33
C VAL A 785 -15.03 -0.12 -5.78
N ASN A 786 -15.20 -1.41 -6.08
CA ASN A 786 -14.11 -2.24 -6.55
C ASN A 786 -13.50 -1.69 -7.83
N TYR A 787 -14.30 -1.12 -8.73
CA TYR A 787 -13.82 -0.50 -9.95
C TYR A 787 -13.09 0.82 -9.69
N VAL A 788 -13.67 1.72 -8.89
CA VAL A 788 -13.10 3.04 -8.56
C VAL A 788 -11.78 2.91 -7.79
N THR A 789 -11.61 1.86 -7.00
CA THR A 789 -10.41 1.70 -6.16
C THR A 789 -9.40 0.68 -6.72
N ALA A 790 -9.65 0.11 -7.90
CA ALA A 790 -8.84 -0.95 -8.51
C ALA A 790 -7.41 -0.53 -8.87
N ASP A 791 -7.23 0.70 -9.34
CA ASP A 791 -5.93 1.25 -9.76
C ASP A 791 -5.16 1.91 -8.60
N GLY A 792 -5.74 1.89 -7.40
CA GLY A 792 -5.17 2.48 -6.19
C GLY A 792 -5.11 4.00 -6.22
N LYS A 793 -5.80 4.67 -7.15
CA LYS A 793 -5.84 6.14 -7.25
C LYS A 793 -7.27 6.62 -7.33
N THR A 794 -7.62 7.66 -6.58
CA THR A 794 -8.98 8.19 -6.57
C THR A 794 -9.04 9.70 -6.78
N ASN A 795 -10.13 10.21 -7.34
CA ASN A 795 -10.29 11.66 -7.56
C ASN A 795 -11.67 12.17 -7.16
N TRP A 796 -11.83 13.51 -7.13
CA TRP A 796 -13.09 14.13 -6.73
C TRP A 796 -14.27 13.78 -7.65
N ALA A 797 -14.03 13.48 -8.93
CA ALA A 797 -15.07 13.14 -9.89
C ALA A 797 -15.62 11.72 -9.63
N GLU A 798 -14.76 10.77 -9.29
CA GLU A 798 -15.17 9.45 -8.79
C GLU A 798 -15.94 9.56 -7.48
N GLY A 799 -15.50 10.43 -6.56
CA GLY A 799 -16.25 10.74 -5.35
C GLY A 799 -17.67 11.25 -5.65
N CYS A 800 -17.81 12.17 -6.60
CA CYS A 800 -19.11 12.65 -7.08
C CYS A 800 -19.96 11.53 -7.70
N ALA A 801 -19.35 10.60 -8.46
CA ALA A 801 -20.06 9.47 -9.04
C ALA A 801 -20.62 8.53 -7.96
N MET A 802 -19.83 8.26 -6.91
CA MET A 802 -20.25 7.41 -5.78
C MET A 802 -21.38 8.04 -4.95
N VAL A 803 -21.26 9.32 -4.59
CA VAL A 803 -22.32 10.07 -3.89
C VAL A 803 -23.58 10.20 -4.76
N GLY A 804 -23.39 10.46 -6.06
CA GLY A 804 -24.48 10.51 -7.03
C GLY A 804 -25.23 9.18 -7.14
N PHE A 805 -24.50 8.06 -7.16
CA PHE A 805 -25.12 6.73 -7.18
C PHE A 805 -25.88 6.42 -5.89
N TYR A 806 -25.34 6.79 -4.73
CA TYR A 806 -26.07 6.70 -3.45
C TYR A 806 -27.38 7.51 -3.45
N ALA A 807 -27.36 8.74 -3.99
CA ALA A 807 -28.56 9.55 -4.12
C ALA A 807 -29.62 8.94 -5.06
N ILE A 808 -29.18 8.31 -6.15
CA ILE A 808 -30.06 7.56 -7.06
C ILE A 808 -30.70 6.37 -6.32
N ILE A 809 -29.91 5.62 -5.54
CA ILE A 809 -30.42 4.50 -4.73
C ILE A 809 -31.49 5.00 -3.75
N ALA A 810 -31.21 6.08 -3.02
CA ALA A 810 -32.15 6.67 -2.07
C ALA A 810 -33.45 7.14 -2.74
N MET A 811 -33.35 7.69 -3.96
CA MET A 811 -34.51 8.08 -4.75
C MET A 811 -35.32 6.86 -5.20
N CYS A 812 -34.67 5.82 -5.72
CA CYS A 812 -35.35 4.58 -6.13
C CYS A 812 -36.05 3.89 -4.93
N ALA A 813 -35.38 3.82 -3.79
CA ALA A 813 -35.91 3.21 -2.57
C ALA A 813 -37.16 3.95 -2.05
N TRP A 814 -37.27 5.26 -2.28
CA TRP A 814 -38.44 6.04 -1.86
C TRP A 814 -39.72 5.58 -2.57
N PHE A 815 -39.60 5.11 -3.81
CA PHE A 815 -40.73 4.62 -4.61
C PHE A 815 -40.87 3.10 -4.58
N TYR A 816 -40.04 2.38 -3.82
CA TYR A 816 -40.02 0.93 -3.78
C TYR A 816 -40.98 0.39 -2.70
N PRO A 817 -41.99 -0.43 -3.06
CA PRO A 817 -43.01 -0.89 -2.11
C PRO A 817 -42.58 -2.07 -1.22
N GLY A 818 -41.40 -2.66 -1.45
CA GLY A 818 -40.91 -3.85 -0.75
C GLY A 818 -41.38 -5.17 -1.37
N GLN A 819 -40.61 -6.24 -1.16
CA GLN A 819 -40.96 -7.61 -1.56
C GLN A 819 -41.81 -8.32 -0.47
N PRO A 820 -43.10 -8.66 -0.75
CA PRO A 820 -44.00 -9.24 0.25
C PRO A 820 -43.56 -10.61 0.78
N GLU A 821 -42.95 -11.43 -0.08
CA GLU A 821 -42.55 -12.80 0.27
C GLU A 821 -41.50 -12.80 1.39
N VAL A 822 -40.54 -11.86 1.31
CA VAL A 822 -39.49 -11.68 2.33
C VAL A 822 -40.12 -11.30 3.67
N ARG A 823 -41.12 -10.40 3.68
CA ARG A 823 -41.84 -10.01 4.89
C ARG A 823 -42.54 -11.21 5.55
N LEU A 824 -43.16 -12.08 4.75
CA LEU A 824 -43.83 -13.28 5.26
C LEU A 824 -42.85 -14.27 5.89
N PHE A 825 -41.65 -14.44 5.33
CA PHE A 825 -40.62 -15.30 5.92
C PHE A 825 -40.14 -14.82 7.29
N LEU A 826 -40.22 -13.52 7.57
CA LEU A 826 -39.76 -12.91 8.81
C LEU A 826 -40.85 -12.84 9.90
N GLN A 827 -42.12 -13.12 9.59
CA GLN A 827 -43.21 -13.04 10.57
C GLN A 827 -43.08 -14.11 11.67
N ALA A 828 -43.45 -13.72 12.89
CA ALA A 828 -43.61 -14.64 14.02
C ALA A 828 -44.96 -15.35 13.93
N GLY A 829 -44.96 -16.61 13.49
CA GLY A 829 -46.17 -17.44 13.35
C GLY A 829 -46.05 -18.49 12.23
N PRO A 830 -47.04 -19.38 12.05
CA PRO A 830 -47.12 -20.28 10.90
C PRO A 830 -47.47 -19.52 9.62
N ILE A 831 -46.76 -19.77 8.52
CA ILE A 831 -47.01 -19.07 7.24
C ILE A 831 -48.41 -19.41 6.68
N ALA A 832 -48.95 -20.59 7.01
CA ALA A 832 -50.25 -21.08 6.55
C ALA A 832 -51.47 -20.21 6.97
N GLY A 833 -51.31 -19.26 7.90
CA GLY A 833 -52.40 -18.37 8.34
C GLY A 833 -52.45 -16.99 7.67
N GLY A 834 -51.38 -16.56 6.97
CA GLY A 834 -51.22 -15.17 6.50
C GLY A 834 -51.77 -14.90 5.09
N ALA A 835 -51.89 -15.91 4.24
CA ALA A 835 -52.32 -15.76 2.85
C ALA A 835 -53.81 -15.40 2.66
N GLY A 836 -54.60 -15.39 3.75
CA GLY A 836 -56.03 -15.06 3.72
C GLY A 836 -56.41 -13.66 4.22
N ALA A 837 -55.48 -12.87 4.76
CA ALA A 837 -55.82 -11.64 5.50
C ALA A 837 -55.62 -10.32 4.74
N THR A 838 -55.00 -10.32 3.55
CA THR A 838 -54.70 -9.07 2.81
C THR A 838 -55.69 -8.74 1.68
N ALA A 839 -56.80 -9.50 1.55
CA ALA A 839 -57.77 -9.31 0.46
C ALA A 839 -59.18 -8.86 0.91
N GLY A 840 -59.38 -8.38 2.14
CA GLY A 840 -60.69 -7.88 2.56
C GLY A 840 -60.63 -6.95 3.75
N GLY A 841 -60.72 -5.64 3.52
CA GLY A 841 -60.79 -4.69 4.63
C GLY A 841 -60.76 -3.19 4.33
N GLU A 842 -61.07 -2.71 3.12
CA GLU A 842 -61.50 -1.32 2.95
C GLU A 842 -63.03 -1.28 2.91
N GLY A 843 -63.62 -0.98 4.07
CA GLY A 843 -65.07 -0.91 4.25
C GLY A 843 -65.45 -0.36 5.62
N GLY A 844 -65.37 0.97 5.78
CA GLY A 844 -66.14 1.79 6.73
C GLY A 844 -65.86 1.64 8.22
N HIS A 845 -65.14 2.59 8.82
CA HIS A 845 -65.72 3.71 9.59
C HIS A 845 -64.64 4.65 10.11
#